data_AF-A0A928P1U3-F1
#
_entry.id   AF-A0A928P1U3-F1
#
_cell.length_a   1.000
_cell.length_b   1.000
_cell.length_c   1.000
_cell.angle_alpha   90.00
_cell.angle_beta   90.00
_cell.angle_gamma   90.00
#
_symmetry.space_group_name_H-M   'P 1'
#
loop_
_entity.id
_entity.type
_entity.pdbx_description
1 polymer ?
#
loop_
_entity_poly.entity_id
_entity_poly.type
_entity_poly.pdbx_seq_one_letter_code
_entity_poly.pdbx_strand_id
1 'polypeptide(L)'
;MKKILVLIFAFCMVLVGGGVALTSGFSYAEDEHAAMEFVYNITELHAAINKGGNAIILGADIKGTPILDAHGKVIGYEPVEINVAKLVSYSGILNGYGFSIINPKFYYEIGEGEGPATSSYMGLIPQASKATIKDLKIEGEITYDLANLSSGGYVGGIIGFGENTSISNCEINATDIKFENAANKNFNFGVIAGGIKGTDSKVEECLAYYNCNIALDEAVRVSIGGLVGELTYGEIANCLNFGNISYAVKNGIEAKENSYQYVGGLVGALYETTSKVRNCIYAGTLSYTLFESSYIGAIVGACPTNFTESNIIYDYYTQGGQIIYPIGNKTDIVKTNLQKLSNVNASYTTVNQAVLQDKTLFYGALKSWDFDKVWDYRNSRIALQRFEMFEFKISDNFEVGSVFSAIKKPTLDNKDYHYGSPVMFTVQLNDDKDNNCVGWFKNLTIYKGGNPIDAPADLTEDAANGKWTFSLQANASTAGTYSFSVEQENCDCSIMTEDIAKGGVRMLDASSATTSLSLRFNYSVRNQTVVATSNGIYTFAGWDIYLLNAGEWTRLNNDEQKILDEELKIKYDRAAENNYQKKDDSHIFNQQFKLVATYTENPANVVFEGDDNVLLVTLNGEEFDGTNPIKVPKTARSIVLKVTVKNGYELDIQALHSVIKDLATVDYTVDEYFIPVNFQNDTIVDEDGNKTYSFNLDISAVEEIRYKEIVLNEEDTIIGFIISFKTLKTEGGASGDLMWLWLTLAGVGVLLVIGIVVIIMVRRKKYGGKGSAKGGKKGGSVKNAPKAKAESYRDYFI
;
A
#
# COMPACT_ATOMS: atom_id res chain seq x y z
N MET A 1 -51.31 13.72 -3.41
CA MET A 1 -49.86 13.99 -3.33
C MET A 1 -49.50 15.43 -2.94
N LYS A 2 -50.04 16.50 -3.55
CA LYS A 2 -49.64 17.90 -3.24
C LYS A 2 -49.79 18.39 -1.78
N LYS A 3 -50.56 17.72 -0.91
CA LYS A 3 -50.73 18.09 0.52
C LYS A 3 -49.72 17.46 1.48
N ILE A 4 -49.00 16.40 1.07
CA ILE A 4 -48.00 15.73 1.94
C ILE A 4 -46.64 16.43 1.83
N LEU A 5 -46.28 16.89 0.62
CA LEU A 5 -45.01 17.61 0.39
C LEU A 5 -44.94 18.92 1.19
N VAL A 6 -46.05 19.65 1.30
CA VAL A 6 -46.14 20.90 2.09
C VAL A 6 -46.01 20.64 3.59
N LEU A 7 -46.52 19.50 4.08
CA LEU A 7 -46.38 19.13 5.50
C LEU A 7 -44.93 18.78 5.84
N ILE A 8 -44.24 18.05 4.96
CA ILE A 8 -42.81 17.69 5.12
C ILE A 8 -41.93 18.94 5.02
N PHE A 9 -42.19 19.83 4.06
CA PHE A 9 -41.44 21.09 3.92
C PHE A 9 -41.64 22.04 5.12
N ALA A 10 -42.85 22.10 5.69
CA ALA A 10 -43.12 22.82 6.92
C ALA A 10 -42.42 22.19 8.14
N PHE A 11 -42.38 20.87 8.23
CA PHE A 11 -41.68 20.16 9.32
C PHE A 11 -40.16 20.37 9.25
N CYS A 12 -39.58 20.38 8.06
CA CYS A 12 -38.17 20.73 7.84
C CYS A 12 -37.87 22.20 8.19
N MET A 13 -38.75 23.15 7.87
CA MET A 13 -38.56 24.55 8.28
C MET A 13 -38.64 24.75 9.80
N VAL A 14 -39.50 24.00 10.51
CA VAL A 14 -39.57 24.08 11.98
C VAL A 14 -38.30 23.49 12.63
N LEU A 15 -37.70 22.45 12.04
CA LEU A 15 -36.43 21.88 12.52
C LEU A 15 -35.20 22.76 12.23
N VAL A 16 -35.23 23.59 11.18
CA VAL A 16 -34.13 24.52 10.87
C VAL A 16 -34.33 25.90 11.53
N GLY A 17 -35.57 26.33 11.76
CA GLY A 17 -35.90 27.62 12.39
C GLY A 17 -36.08 27.60 13.90
N GLY A 18 -36.19 26.43 14.54
CA GLY A 18 -36.47 26.29 15.98
C GLY A 18 -35.28 26.53 16.93
N GLY A 19 -34.06 26.73 16.40
CA GLY A 19 -32.83 26.77 17.20
C GLY A 19 -32.47 28.11 17.86
N VAL A 20 -33.17 29.21 17.58
CA VAL A 20 -32.73 30.57 17.94
C VAL A 20 -33.85 31.43 18.54
N ALA A 21 -34.47 30.99 19.64
CA ALA A 21 -35.39 31.85 20.43
C ALA A 21 -35.74 31.35 21.86
N LEU A 22 -34.83 30.75 22.64
CA LEU A 22 -35.12 30.44 24.06
C LEU A 22 -33.88 30.46 25.00
N THR A 23 -32.99 31.44 24.85
CA THR A 23 -31.85 31.68 25.77
C THR A 23 -31.69 33.16 26.15
N SER A 24 -32.77 33.81 26.59
CA SER A 24 -32.70 35.13 27.23
C SER A 24 -32.72 34.97 28.76
N GLY A 25 -31.54 34.85 29.38
CA GLY A 25 -31.48 34.63 30.84
C GLY A 25 -30.14 34.20 31.43
N PHE A 26 -29.13 33.88 30.61
CA PHE A 26 -27.75 33.74 31.06
C PHE A 26 -26.87 34.67 30.25
N SER A 27 -26.21 35.61 30.92
CA SER A 27 -24.98 36.19 30.39
C SER A 27 -23.95 35.07 30.36
N TYR A 28 -23.72 34.50 29.18
CA TYR A 28 -22.40 33.93 28.93
C TYR A 28 -21.42 35.09 29.14
N ALA A 29 -20.61 34.99 30.19
CA ALA A 29 -19.29 35.60 30.12
C ALA A 29 -18.64 35.03 28.85
N GLU A 30 -17.91 35.87 28.12
CA GLU A 30 -16.97 35.35 27.14
C GLU A 30 -16.06 34.38 27.92
N ASP A 31 -16.10 33.10 27.58
CA ASP A 31 -15.07 32.15 28.02
C ASP A 31 -13.77 32.68 27.42
N GLU A 32 -13.02 33.44 28.22
CA GLU A 32 -11.62 33.75 27.92
C GLU A 32 -10.96 32.41 27.61
N HIS A 33 -10.51 32.24 26.37
CA HIS A 33 -9.69 31.09 26.00
C HIS A 33 -8.45 31.11 26.90
N ALA A 34 -8.50 30.37 28.01
CA ALA A 34 -7.48 30.37 29.03
C ALA A 34 -6.13 30.11 28.36
N ALA A 35 -5.26 31.13 28.40
CA ALA A 35 -4.06 31.12 27.59
C ALA A 35 -3.23 29.88 27.92
N MET A 36 -2.98 29.04 26.91
CA MET A 36 -2.16 27.85 27.08
C MET A 36 -0.70 28.28 27.21
N GLU A 37 -0.14 28.09 28.39
CA GLU A 37 1.24 28.41 28.72
C GLU A 37 2.07 27.12 28.66
N PHE A 38 2.95 27.02 27.66
CA PHE A 38 3.92 25.94 27.54
C PHE A 38 5.12 26.24 28.44
N VAL A 39 5.53 25.27 29.26
CA VAL A 39 6.67 25.39 30.18
C VAL A 39 7.67 24.26 29.97
N TYR A 40 8.95 24.58 30.05
CA TYR A 40 10.07 23.69 29.72
C TYR A 40 11.07 23.51 30.88
N ASN A 41 10.89 24.25 31.97
CA ASN A 41 11.70 24.15 33.18
C ASN A 41 10.89 24.50 34.45
N ILE A 42 11.48 24.26 35.62
CA ILE A 42 10.79 24.42 36.91
C ILE A 42 10.47 25.89 37.23
N THR A 43 11.31 26.84 36.80
CA THR A 43 11.10 28.27 37.03
C THR A 43 9.87 28.77 36.27
N GLU A 44 9.72 28.36 35.01
CA GLU A 44 8.53 28.63 34.20
C GLU A 44 7.28 27.98 34.80
N LEU A 45 7.36 26.70 35.21
CA LEU A 45 6.23 26.00 35.83
C LEU A 45 5.75 26.69 37.12
N HIS A 46 6.66 27.08 38.02
CA HIS A 46 6.30 27.84 39.22
C HIS A 46 5.75 29.23 38.88
N ALA A 47 6.29 29.93 37.89
CA ALA A 47 5.77 31.22 37.45
C ALA A 47 4.34 31.08 36.89
N ALA A 48 4.07 30.02 36.13
CA ALA A 48 2.75 29.72 35.57
C ALA A 48 1.73 29.33 36.66
N ILE A 49 2.12 28.47 37.62
CA ILE A 49 1.28 28.12 38.78
C ILE A 49 0.93 29.39 39.60
N ASN A 50 1.90 30.27 39.82
CA ASN A 50 1.73 31.52 40.59
C ASN A 50 0.77 32.53 39.97
N LYS A 51 0.61 32.54 38.63
CA LYS A 51 -0.37 33.40 37.96
C LYS A 51 -1.81 33.01 38.33
N GLY A 52 -2.04 31.74 38.67
CA GLY A 52 -3.37 31.17 38.88
C GLY A 52 -4.17 31.04 37.58
N GLY A 53 -5.21 30.19 37.58
CA GLY A 53 -6.23 30.10 36.52
C GLY A 53 -5.82 29.54 35.14
N ASN A 54 -4.58 29.74 34.68
CA ASN A 54 -4.14 29.39 33.33
C ASN A 54 -4.13 27.88 33.04
N ALA A 55 -4.19 27.52 31.76
CA ALA A 55 -3.87 26.17 31.30
C ALA A 55 -2.36 26.04 31.09
N ILE A 56 -1.72 25.12 31.81
CA ILE A 56 -0.28 24.87 31.76
C ILE A 56 -0.02 23.53 31.04
N ILE A 57 0.89 23.53 30.08
CA ILE A 57 1.31 22.33 29.35
C ILE A 57 2.81 22.15 29.50
N LEU A 58 3.26 20.98 29.96
CA LEU A 58 4.69 20.67 29.90
C LEU A 58 5.11 20.45 28.44
N GLY A 59 6.16 21.14 27.99
CA GLY A 59 6.72 21.00 26.65
C GLY A 59 7.95 20.11 26.56
N ALA A 60 8.48 19.66 27.70
CA ALA A 60 9.61 18.75 27.85
C ALA A 60 9.67 18.18 29.29
N ASP A 61 10.52 17.17 29.52
CA ASP A 61 10.86 16.72 30.87
C ASP A 61 11.57 17.83 31.67
N ILE A 62 11.11 18.08 32.89
CA ILE A 62 11.74 19.02 33.83
C ILE A 62 12.75 18.26 34.69
N LYS A 63 14.01 18.68 34.64
CA LYS A 63 15.15 18.03 35.30
C LYS A 63 16.21 19.06 35.72
N GLY A 64 16.96 18.75 36.77
CA GLY A 64 18.05 19.60 37.25
C GLY A 64 19.28 19.55 36.34
N THR A 65 20.39 20.12 36.81
CA THR A 65 21.67 20.08 36.09
C THR A 65 22.10 18.64 35.79
N PRO A 66 22.59 18.33 34.57
CA PRO A 66 23.14 17.00 34.29
C PRO A 66 24.39 16.73 35.12
N ILE A 67 24.40 15.61 35.84
CA ILE A 67 25.59 15.10 36.53
C ILE A 67 26.41 14.31 35.51
N LEU A 68 27.66 14.73 35.27
CA LEU A 68 28.56 14.12 34.30
C LEU A 68 29.60 13.22 34.98
N ASP A 69 29.96 12.11 34.33
CA ASP A 69 31.13 11.32 34.72
C ASP A 69 32.44 11.97 34.24
N ALA A 70 33.58 11.33 34.57
CA ALA A 70 34.91 11.80 34.18
C ALA A 70 35.16 11.83 32.66
N HIS A 71 34.26 11.31 31.83
CA HIS A 71 34.31 11.31 30.37
C HIS A 71 33.27 12.26 29.74
N GLY A 72 32.52 13.01 30.55
CA GLY A 72 31.46 13.91 30.09
C GLY A 72 30.14 13.23 29.75
N LYS A 73 29.94 11.96 30.12
CA LYS A 73 28.67 11.25 29.93
C LYS A 73 27.71 11.58 31.08
N VAL A 74 26.45 11.89 30.75
CA VAL A 74 25.39 12.06 31.75
C VAL A 74 25.15 10.74 32.48
N ILE A 75 25.28 10.76 33.81
CA ILE A 75 25.03 9.63 34.72
C ILE A 75 23.84 9.87 35.66
N GLY A 76 23.30 11.09 35.70
CA GLY A 76 22.14 11.47 36.49
C GLY A 76 21.80 12.95 36.31
N TYR A 77 20.90 13.45 37.13
CA TYR A 77 20.55 14.88 37.21
C TYR A 77 20.50 15.30 38.68
N GLU A 78 20.94 16.51 38.97
CA GLU A 78 20.76 17.15 40.28
C GLU A 78 19.27 17.28 40.63
N PRO A 79 18.91 17.40 41.92
CA PRO A 79 17.52 17.59 42.31
C PRO A 79 16.90 18.86 41.71
N VAL A 80 15.64 18.78 41.33
CA VAL A 80 14.83 19.94 40.95
C VAL A 80 14.31 20.59 42.23
N GLU A 81 14.91 21.70 42.63
CA GLU A 81 14.56 22.42 43.86
C GLU A 81 13.23 23.17 43.72
N ILE A 82 12.28 22.85 44.61
CA ILE A 82 10.91 23.37 44.62
C ILE A 82 10.61 24.06 45.95
N ASN A 83 10.70 25.40 45.94
CA ASN A 83 10.30 26.25 47.06
C ASN A 83 8.78 26.43 47.08
N VAL A 84 8.11 25.83 48.05
CA VAL A 84 6.64 25.86 48.16
C VAL A 84 6.08 27.10 48.87
N ALA A 85 6.93 28.00 49.37
CA ALA A 85 6.53 29.05 50.32
C ALA A 85 5.65 30.17 49.75
N LYS A 86 5.55 30.30 48.42
CA LYS A 86 4.97 31.47 47.75
C LYS A 86 3.84 31.15 46.75
N LEU A 87 3.41 29.89 46.66
CA LEU A 87 2.47 29.46 45.62
C LEU A 87 1.00 29.74 46.00
N VAL A 88 0.31 30.51 45.15
CA VAL A 88 -1.13 30.78 45.23
C VAL A 88 -1.91 29.49 44.95
N SER A 89 -3.12 29.35 45.53
CA SER A 89 -4.01 28.22 45.23
C SER A 89 -4.34 28.15 43.73
N TYR A 90 -3.90 27.07 43.08
CA TYR A 90 -4.05 26.88 41.64
C TYR A 90 -5.46 26.38 41.29
N SER A 91 -6.05 26.92 40.22
CA SER A 91 -7.41 26.59 39.77
C SER A 91 -7.53 26.29 38.28
N GLY A 92 -6.40 26.12 37.58
CA GLY A 92 -6.33 25.91 36.14
C GLY A 92 -6.26 24.43 35.73
N ILE A 93 -5.78 24.19 34.52
CA ILE A 93 -5.52 22.84 33.98
C ILE A 93 -4.01 22.64 33.87
N LEU A 94 -3.41 21.80 34.71
CA LEU A 94 -2.02 21.34 34.50
C LEU A 94 -2.03 20.03 33.71
N ASN A 95 -1.45 20.05 32.52
CA ASN A 95 -1.32 18.88 31.66
C ASN A 95 0.17 18.52 31.48
N GLY A 96 0.59 17.41 32.05
CA GLY A 96 1.96 16.91 31.92
C GLY A 96 2.29 16.38 30.52
N TYR A 97 1.28 16.11 29.69
CA TYR A 97 1.40 15.65 28.30
C TYR A 97 2.30 14.41 28.10
N GLY A 98 2.49 13.59 29.14
CA GLY A 98 3.40 12.44 29.09
C GLY A 98 4.86 12.75 29.46
N PHE A 99 5.18 13.99 29.86
CA PHE A 99 6.51 14.38 30.36
C PHE A 99 6.65 14.17 31.87
N SER A 100 7.91 14.05 32.30
CA SER A 100 8.30 13.73 33.67
C SER A 100 8.95 14.92 34.39
N ILE A 101 8.74 15.03 35.70
CA ILE A 101 9.55 15.85 36.60
C ILE A 101 10.51 14.92 37.35
N ILE A 102 11.81 15.14 37.18
CA ILE A 102 12.87 14.21 37.60
C ILE A 102 13.56 14.73 38.86
N ASN A 103 13.69 13.89 39.88
CA ASN A 103 14.37 14.16 41.15
C ASN A 103 13.87 15.42 41.91
N PRO A 104 12.56 15.65 42.14
CA PRO A 104 12.12 16.86 42.84
C PRO A 104 12.51 16.85 44.33
N LYS A 105 13.06 17.99 44.80
CA LYS A 105 13.23 18.30 46.22
C LYS A 105 12.29 19.44 46.63
N PHE A 106 11.27 19.11 47.42
CA PHE A 106 10.32 20.07 47.97
C PHE A 106 10.82 20.61 49.31
N TYR A 107 10.86 21.94 49.46
CA TYR A 107 11.28 22.60 50.68
C TYR A 107 10.50 23.91 50.87
N TYR A 108 10.47 24.41 52.11
CA TYR A 108 9.85 25.69 52.45
C TYR A 108 10.94 26.68 52.90
N GLU A 109 11.17 27.73 52.10
CA GLU A 109 12.09 28.81 52.46
C GLU A 109 11.31 29.97 53.10
N ILE A 110 11.64 30.30 54.35
CA ILE A 110 11.04 31.45 55.05
C ILE A 110 11.85 32.70 54.68
N GLY A 111 11.20 33.80 54.29
CA GLY A 111 11.87 35.08 54.05
C GLY A 111 12.49 35.66 55.34
N GLU A 112 13.57 36.44 55.22
CA GLU A 112 14.19 37.09 56.39
C GLU A 112 13.17 37.93 57.17
N GLY A 113 12.87 37.51 58.40
CA GLY A 113 11.93 38.19 59.30
C GLY A 113 10.48 37.68 59.26
N GLU A 114 10.15 36.71 58.41
CA GLU A 114 8.83 36.06 58.41
C GLU A 114 8.77 34.93 59.46
N GLY A 115 7.56 34.66 59.97
CA GLY A 115 7.30 33.53 60.86
C GLY A 115 7.04 32.23 60.09
N PRO A 116 7.01 31.05 60.76
CA PRO A 116 6.59 29.82 60.11
C PRO A 116 5.15 29.93 59.60
N ALA A 117 4.88 29.36 58.42
CA ALA A 117 3.60 29.50 57.74
C ALA A 117 2.41 28.99 58.57
N THR A 118 1.28 29.71 58.52
CA THR A 118 0.05 29.32 59.25
C THR A 118 -0.66 28.11 58.63
N SER A 119 -0.38 27.78 57.38
CA SER A 119 -0.86 26.58 56.68
C SER A 119 0.22 26.12 55.70
N SER A 120 0.85 24.98 55.98
CA SER A 120 1.97 24.48 55.16
C SER A 120 1.53 23.31 54.30
N TYR A 121 1.37 23.58 53.00
CA TYR A 121 1.14 22.54 52.01
C TYR A 121 2.43 22.34 51.19
N MET A 122 2.72 21.11 50.79
CA MET A 122 3.96 20.76 50.11
C MET A 122 3.70 19.77 48.97
N GLY A 123 4.20 20.11 47.80
CA GLY A 123 4.09 19.36 46.56
C GLY A 123 4.33 20.27 45.36
N LEU A 124 4.26 19.74 44.14
CA LEU A 124 4.44 20.54 42.92
C LEU A 124 3.44 21.71 42.85
N ILE A 125 2.20 21.45 43.24
CA ILE A 125 1.18 22.46 43.52
C ILE A 125 0.84 22.37 45.01
N PRO A 126 1.33 23.28 45.87
CA PRO A 126 1.06 23.25 47.30
C PRO A 126 -0.44 23.25 47.60
N GLN A 127 -1.21 24.17 46.99
CA GLN A 127 -2.66 24.19 47.12
C GLN A 127 -3.34 24.26 45.75
N ALA A 128 -4.40 23.47 45.58
CA ALA A 128 -5.27 23.51 44.42
C ALA A 128 -6.74 23.69 44.84
N SER A 129 -7.53 24.42 44.03
CA SER A 129 -8.97 24.55 44.19
C SER A 129 -9.66 24.57 42.83
N LYS A 130 -10.56 23.62 42.56
CA LYS A 130 -11.23 23.42 41.25
C LYS A 130 -10.29 23.16 40.06
N ALA A 131 -9.03 22.79 40.33
CA ALA A 131 -8.05 22.50 39.29
C ALA A 131 -8.28 21.11 38.65
N THR A 132 -7.76 20.96 37.43
CA THR A 132 -7.57 19.64 36.80
C THR A 132 -6.07 19.42 36.58
N ILE A 133 -5.54 18.31 37.08
CA ILE A 133 -4.14 17.93 36.93
C ILE A 133 -4.11 16.56 36.26
N LYS A 134 -3.44 16.42 35.12
CA LYS A 134 -3.45 15.16 34.39
C LYS A 134 -2.19 14.91 33.58
N ASP A 135 -2.02 13.65 33.15
CA ASP A 135 -0.98 13.23 32.21
C ASP A 135 0.44 13.58 32.71
N LEU A 136 0.64 13.66 34.02
CA LEU A 136 1.86 14.11 34.69
C LEU A 136 2.61 12.95 35.36
N LYS A 137 3.92 12.89 35.14
CA LYS A 137 4.80 11.92 35.79
C LYS A 137 5.82 12.58 36.69
N ILE A 138 6.12 11.97 37.83
CA ILE A 138 7.24 12.32 38.70
C ILE A 138 8.10 11.08 38.90
N GLU A 139 9.41 11.18 38.71
CA GLU A 139 10.30 10.03 38.83
C GLU A 139 11.67 10.36 39.43
N GLY A 140 12.41 9.30 39.78
CA GLY A 140 13.73 9.41 40.40
C GLY A 140 13.64 9.49 41.94
N GLU A 141 14.49 10.25 42.58
CA GLU A 141 14.48 10.40 44.05
C GLU A 141 13.62 11.59 44.46
N ILE A 142 12.59 11.37 45.28
CA ILE A 142 11.72 12.46 45.79
C ILE A 142 12.14 12.80 47.21
N THR A 143 12.45 14.07 47.47
CA THR A 143 12.83 14.55 48.81
C THR A 143 11.85 15.60 49.32
N TYR A 144 11.42 15.47 50.57
CA TYR A 144 10.60 16.45 51.29
C TYR A 144 11.38 16.96 52.51
N ASP A 145 11.73 18.25 52.54
CA ASP A 145 12.31 18.90 53.73
C ASP A 145 11.22 19.56 54.58
N LEU A 146 10.91 18.92 55.71
CA LEU A 146 9.84 19.35 56.60
C LEU A 146 10.30 20.38 57.66
N ALA A 147 11.55 20.89 57.61
CA ALA A 147 12.12 21.79 58.62
C ALA A 147 11.17 22.93 59.01
N ASN A 148 10.66 23.64 58.01
CA ASN A 148 9.78 24.81 58.15
C ASN A 148 8.28 24.47 58.03
N LEU A 149 7.92 23.18 57.89
CA LEU A 149 6.52 22.75 57.85
C LEU A 149 5.84 23.01 59.21
N SER A 150 4.70 23.68 59.19
CA SER A 150 3.84 23.86 60.36
C SER A 150 3.15 22.56 60.77
N SER A 151 2.70 22.50 62.03
CA SER A 151 2.00 21.33 62.57
C SER A 151 0.69 21.07 61.81
N GLY A 152 0.56 19.87 61.23
CA GLY A 152 -0.62 19.45 60.48
C GLY A 152 -0.53 19.77 58.98
N GLY A 153 0.67 19.99 58.44
CA GLY A 153 0.86 20.23 57.02
C GLY A 153 0.50 19.02 56.14
N TYR A 154 0.19 19.28 54.87
CA TYR A 154 -0.15 18.24 53.89
C TYR A 154 0.96 18.14 52.85
N VAL A 155 1.48 16.92 52.63
CA VAL A 155 2.66 16.63 51.82
C VAL A 155 2.30 15.61 50.74
N GLY A 156 2.50 15.93 49.48
CA GLY A 156 2.39 14.98 48.37
C GLY A 156 3.23 15.38 47.17
N GLY A 157 3.46 14.46 46.24
CA GLY A 157 4.33 14.70 45.10
C GLY A 157 3.72 15.67 44.10
N ILE A 158 2.44 15.45 43.76
CA ILE A 158 1.71 16.31 42.82
C ILE A 158 1.10 17.49 43.56
N ILE A 159 0.29 17.24 44.61
CA ILE A 159 -0.31 18.31 45.40
C ILE A 159 -0.09 18.16 46.91
N GLY A 160 0.02 19.30 47.60
CA GLY A 160 -0.09 19.34 49.05
C GLY A 160 -1.54 19.13 49.48
N PHE A 161 -2.42 20.08 49.15
CA PHE A 161 -3.85 20.03 49.46
C PHE A 161 -4.74 20.46 48.29
N GLY A 162 -5.76 19.67 47.96
CA GLY A 162 -6.71 19.95 46.89
C GLY A 162 -8.15 20.08 47.35
N GLU A 163 -8.85 21.13 46.95
CA GLU A 163 -10.30 21.29 47.14
C GLU A 163 -11.05 21.22 45.79
N ASN A 164 -12.07 20.37 45.68
CA ASN A 164 -12.79 20.06 44.42
C ASN A 164 -11.84 19.87 43.21
N THR A 165 -10.71 19.20 43.42
CA THR A 165 -9.61 19.08 42.45
C THR A 165 -9.60 17.68 41.85
N SER A 166 -9.48 17.59 40.53
CA SER A 166 -9.37 16.33 39.81
C SER A 166 -7.91 16.04 39.43
N ILE A 167 -7.41 14.87 39.81
CA ILE A 167 -6.11 14.33 39.41
C ILE A 167 -6.37 13.05 38.61
N SER A 168 -5.90 12.97 37.36
CA SER A 168 -6.09 11.77 36.53
C SER A 168 -4.89 11.36 35.70
N ASN A 169 -4.70 10.06 35.48
CA ASN A 169 -3.69 9.55 34.55
C ASN A 169 -2.26 10.04 34.89
N CYS A 170 -1.89 9.97 36.17
CA CYS A 170 -0.60 10.43 36.68
C CYS A 170 0.24 9.26 37.23
N GLU A 171 1.56 9.29 36.99
CA GLU A 171 2.49 8.25 37.42
C GLU A 171 3.53 8.81 38.41
N ILE A 172 3.66 8.20 39.59
CA ILE A 172 4.86 8.37 40.43
C ILE A 172 5.72 7.13 40.30
N ASN A 173 6.90 7.27 39.71
CA ASN A 173 7.90 6.21 39.57
C ASN A 173 9.17 6.60 40.35
N ALA A 174 9.05 6.69 41.67
CA ALA A 174 10.16 7.06 42.54
C ALA A 174 11.05 5.85 42.86
N THR A 175 12.35 6.08 42.89
CA THR A 175 13.34 5.09 43.36
C THR A 175 13.34 4.98 44.88
N ASP A 176 13.25 6.13 45.55
CA ASP A 176 13.15 6.30 46.99
C ASP A 176 12.40 7.61 47.31
N ILE A 177 11.80 7.68 48.50
CA ILE A 177 11.13 8.86 49.04
C ILE A 177 11.75 9.18 50.40
N LYS A 178 12.43 10.33 50.45
CA LYS A 178 13.17 10.79 51.63
C LYS A 178 12.44 11.92 52.34
N PHE A 179 12.44 11.84 53.65
CA PHE A 179 11.91 12.87 54.55
C PHE A 179 13.06 13.45 55.37
N GLU A 180 13.45 14.68 55.05
CA GLU A 180 14.37 15.46 55.88
C GLU A 180 13.55 16.17 56.98
N ASN A 181 14.12 16.26 58.19
CA ASN A 181 13.56 17.02 59.33
C ASN A 181 12.13 16.62 59.79
N ALA A 182 11.65 15.42 59.45
CA ALA A 182 10.30 14.94 59.76
C ALA A 182 10.08 14.44 61.19
N ALA A 183 11.16 14.18 61.95
CA ALA A 183 11.14 13.33 63.14
C ALA A 183 10.09 13.69 64.21
N ASN A 184 9.77 14.98 64.36
CA ASN A 184 8.80 15.50 65.34
C ASN A 184 7.67 16.33 64.70
N LYS A 185 7.32 16.03 63.43
CA LYS A 185 6.33 16.81 62.66
C LYS A 185 4.98 16.09 62.59
N ASN A 186 3.90 16.84 62.84
CA ASN A 186 2.55 16.41 62.48
C ASN A 186 2.33 16.67 60.98
N PHE A 187 2.02 15.65 60.18
CA PHE A 187 1.75 15.83 58.75
C PHE A 187 0.84 14.72 58.17
N ASN A 188 0.15 15.06 57.09
CA ASN A 188 -0.57 14.12 56.25
C ASN A 188 0.24 13.89 54.97
N PHE A 189 0.53 12.64 54.62
CA PHE A 189 1.31 12.28 53.44
C PHE A 189 0.56 11.33 52.51
N GLY A 190 0.58 11.63 51.21
CA GLY A 190 0.26 10.69 50.16
C GLY A 190 1.03 11.03 48.89
N VAL A 191 1.55 10.03 48.19
CA VAL A 191 2.51 10.28 47.10
C VAL A 191 1.91 11.10 45.95
N ILE A 192 0.60 11.00 45.73
CA ILE A 192 -0.14 11.86 44.80
C ILE A 192 -0.53 13.16 45.51
N ALA A 193 -1.20 13.04 46.67
CA ALA A 193 -1.73 14.18 47.41
C ALA A 193 -1.56 14.04 48.93
N GLY A 194 -1.13 15.10 49.60
CA GLY A 194 -1.15 15.15 51.06
C GLY A 194 -2.58 15.11 51.63
N GLY A 195 -3.51 15.83 51.01
CA GLY A 195 -4.93 15.76 51.33
C GLY A 195 -5.84 16.27 50.22
N ILE A 196 -7.04 15.70 50.12
CA ILE A 196 -8.05 16.04 49.11
C ILE A 196 -9.43 16.16 49.75
N LYS A 197 -10.15 17.24 49.42
CA LYS A 197 -11.44 17.62 49.99
C LYS A 197 -12.46 17.99 48.92
N GLY A 198 -13.74 17.69 49.12
CA GLY A 198 -14.87 18.18 48.31
C GLY A 198 -15.51 17.11 47.43
N THR A 199 -16.76 17.33 47.03
CA THR A 199 -17.59 16.32 46.32
C THR A 199 -17.12 16.06 44.89
N ASP A 200 -16.49 17.06 44.27
CA ASP A 200 -16.02 17.00 42.89
C ASP A 200 -14.54 16.59 42.83
N SER A 201 -13.90 16.38 43.99
CA SER A 201 -12.51 15.96 44.09
C SER A 201 -12.33 14.49 43.73
N LYS A 202 -11.32 14.22 42.91
CA LYS A 202 -11.06 12.89 42.39
C LYS A 202 -9.57 12.60 42.23
N VAL A 203 -9.16 11.36 42.51
CA VAL A 203 -7.89 10.80 42.03
C VAL A 203 -8.24 9.56 41.22
N GLU A 204 -7.97 9.55 39.93
CA GLU A 204 -8.28 8.40 39.08
C GLU A 204 -7.16 7.96 38.14
N GLU A 205 -7.14 6.67 37.80
CA GLU A 205 -6.23 6.13 36.78
C GLU A 205 -4.75 6.46 37.11
N CYS A 206 -4.40 6.55 38.40
CA CYS A 206 -3.06 6.92 38.87
C CYS A 206 -2.24 5.69 39.28
N LEU A 207 -0.93 5.79 39.09
CA LEU A 207 0.04 4.73 39.30
C LEU A 207 1.15 5.18 40.24
N ALA A 208 1.54 4.34 41.20
CA ALA A 208 2.64 4.61 42.10
C ALA A 208 3.58 3.41 42.30
N TYR A 209 4.87 3.63 42.08
CA TYR A 209 5.98 2.79 42.50
C TYR A 209 6.94 3.65 43.33
N TYR A 210 7.28 3.19 44.53
CA TYR A 210 8.27 3.85 45.39
C TYR A 210 8.74 2.94 46.53
N ASN A 211 9.81 3.35 47.19
CA ASN A 211 10.09 2.98 48.57
C ASN A 211 9.96 4.25 49.42
N CYS A 212 9.38 4.15 50.60
CA CYS A 212 9.14 5.27 51.50
C CYS A 212 9.52 4.83 52.92
N ASN A 213 10.37 5.60 53.59
CA ASN A 213 10.77 5.33 54.96
C ASN A 213 10.54 6.56 55.84
N ILE A 214 9.57 6.47 56.74
CA ILE A 214 9.18 7.52 57.67
C ILE A 214 9.61 7.10 59.07
N ALA A 215 10.65 7.76 59.58
CA ALA A 215 11.16 7.58 60.94
C ALA A 215 10.79 8.79 61.81
N LEU A 216 10.17 8.53 62.96
CA LEU A 216 9.72 9.54 63.93
C LEU A 216 10.41 9.35 65.29
N ASP A 217 10.88 10.47 65.85
CA ASP A 217 11.47 10.56 67.19
C ASP A 217 10.42 10.87 68.29
N GLU A 218 9.17 11.15 67.91
CA GLU A 218 8.05 11.36 68.84
C GLU A 218 6.74 10.73 68.35
N ALA A 219 5.82 10.48 69.31
CA ALA A 219 4.43 10.13 69.02
C ALA A 219 3.66 11.37 68.54
N VAL A 220 3.69 11.60 67.23
CA VAL A 220 3.02 12.72 66.53
C VAL A 220 1.75 12.26 65.80
N ARG A 221 0.87 13.21 65.45
CA ARG A 221 -0.30 12.94 64.60
C ARG A 221 0.14 12.88 63.14
N VAL A 222 -0.01 11.70 62.53
CA VAL A 222 0.30 11.49 61.09
C VAL A 222 -0.80 10.70 60.39
N SER A 223 -1.05 11.06 59.14
CA SER A 223 -1.92 10.30 58.23
C SER A 223 -1.16 9.95 56.96
N ILE A 224 -0.71 8.71 56.86
CA ILE A 224 0.14 8.20 55.78
C ILE A 224 -0.71 7.31 54.90
N GLY A 225 -1.13 7.84 53.75
CA GLY A 225 -1.71 7.05 52.68
C GLY A 225 -0.67 6.76 51.61
N GLY A 226 -0.77 5.61 50.95
CA GLY A 226 0.15 5.33 49.86
C GLY A 226 -0.06 6.22 48.63
N LEU A 227 -1.29 6.68 48.39
CA LEU A 227 -1.64 7.66 47.34
C LEU A 227 -2.09 9.00 47.93
N VAL A 228 -2.97 8.98 48.94
CA VAL A 228 -3.59 10.19 49.52
C VAL A 228 -3.56 10.16 51.05
N GLY A 229 -2.97 11.18 51.69
CA GLY A 229 -2.88 11.23 53.16
C GLY A 229 -4.24 11.35 53.86
N GLU A 230 -5.07 12.28 53.40
CA GLU A 230 -6.43 12.51 53.91
C GLU A 230 -7.43 12.68 52.75
N LEU A 231 -8.57 11.97 52.77
CA LEU A 231 -9.65 12.10 51.78
C LEU A 231 -10.99 12.43 52.44
N THR A 232 -11.60 13.53 52.01
CA THR A 232 -12.82 14.11 52.62
C THR A 232 -13.83 14.52 51.53
N TYR A 233 -15.03 13.94 51.54
CA TYR A 233 -16.07 14.02 50.50
C TYR A 233 -15.74 13.49 49.08
N GLY A 234 -14.46 13.24 48.74
CA GLY A 234 -13.99 12.90 47.38
C GLY A 234 -13.86 11.40 47.05
N GLU A 235 -13.40 11.08 45.84
CA GLU A 235 -13.31 9.71 45.30
C GLU A 235 -11.90 9.35 44.80
N ILE A 236 -11.40 8.16 45.14
CA ILE A 236 -10.25 7.53 44.49
C ILE A 236 -10.75 6.34 43.67
N ALA A 237 -10.44 6.28 42.38
CA ALA A 237 -10.97 5.29 41.45
C ALA A 237 -9.90 4.71 40.52
N ASN A 238 -9.91 3.41 40.23
CA ASN A 238 -9.02 2.81 39.21
C ASN A 238 -7.52 3.07 39.47
N CYS A 239 -7.06 3.13 40.72
CA CYS A 239 -5.68 3.50 41.07
C CYS A 239 -4.84 2.32 41.57
N LEU A 240 -3.54 2.37 41.30
CA LEU A 240 -2.57 1.31 41.56
C LEU A 240 -1.40 1.82 42.40
N ASN A 241 -1.17 1.20 43.56
CA ASN A 241 0.01 1.49 44.37
C ASN A 241 0.82 0.22 44.65
N PHE A 242 2.04 0.17 44.11
CA PHE A 242 3.06 -0.85 44.38
C PHE A 242 4.11 -0.36 45.39
N GLY A 243 3.96 0.84 45.94
CA GLY A 243 4.93 1.47 46.81
C GLY A 243 5.04 0.81 48.19
N ASN A 244 6.27 0.57 48.62
CA ASN A 244 6.58 0.06 49.96
C ASN A 244 6.59 1.21 50.98
N ILE A 245 5.86 1.04 52.10
CA ILE A 245 5.81 2.03 53.18
C ILE A 245 6.41 1.40 54.44
N SER A 246 7.56 1.94 54.85
CA SER A 246 8.18 1.68 56.16
C SER A 246 7.87 2.84 57.11
N TYR A 247 7.33 2.51 58.28
CA TYR A 247 6.91 3.47 59.29
C TYR A 247 7.44 3.06 60.67
N ALA A 248 8.34 3.85 61.24
CA ALA A 248 8.93 3.58 62.55
C ALA A 248 8.77 4.76 63.49
N VAL A 249 8.19 4.49 64.67
CA VAL A 249 8.31 5.37 65.84
C VAL A 249 9.38 4.77 66.73
N LYS A 250 10.32 5.59 67.18
CA LYS A 250 11.46 5.15 67.98
C LYS A 250 11.02 4.50 69.31
N ASN A 251 11.67 3.39 69.67
CA ASN A 251 11.30 2.61 70.84
C ASN A 251 11.44 3.42 72.15
N GLY A 252 10.46 3.26 73.05
CA GLY A 252 10.49 3.83 74.41
C GLY A 252 9.75 5.16 74.60
N ILE A 253 8.96 5.60 73.62
CA ILE A 253 8.17 6.84 73.68
C ILE A 253 6.76 6.51 74.19
N GLU A 254 6.24 7.29 75.15
CA GLU A 254 4.86 7.17 75.64
C GLU A 254 3.86 7.93 74.74
N ALA A 255 2.59 7.50 74.75
CA ALA A 255 1.54 8.13 73.96
C ALA A 255 1.20 9.53 74.50
N LYS A 256 1.36 10.55 73.65
CA LYS A 256 0.80 11.88 73.92
C LYS A 256 -0.70 11.85 73.61
N GLU A 257 -1.52 12.49 74.43
CA GLU A 257 -2.95 12.60 74.12
C GLU A 257 -3.14 13.23 72.72
N ASN A 258 -4.01 12.61 71.91
CA ASN A 258 -4.29 12.95 70.51
C ASN A 258 -3.18 12.64 69.48
N SER A 259 -2.15 11.85 69.81
CA SER A 259 -1.16 11.36 68.83
C SER A 259 -1.69 10.18 67.99
N TYR A 260 -2.65 10.45 67.10
CA TYR A 260 -3.24 9.43 66.22
C TYR A 260 -2.36 9.17 64.99
N GLN A 261 -2.18 7.88 64.66
CA GLN A 261 -1.37 7.44 63.53
C GLN A 261 -2.25 6.59 62.60
N TYR A 262 -2.56 7.13 61.42
CA TYR A 262 -3.38 6.43 60.42
C TYR A 262 -2.47 6.03 59.26
N VAL A 263 -2.32 4.74 58.98
CA VAL A 263 -1.47 4.24 57.89
C VAL A 263 -2.27 3.33 56.97
N GLY A 264 -2.39 3.73 55.71
CA GLY A 264 -3.11 3.00 54.68
C GLY A 264 -2.29 2.80 53.41
N GLY A 265 -2.35 1.61 52.80
CA GLY A 265 -1.69 1.36 51.53
C GLY A 265 -2.21 2.22 50.36
N LEU A 266 -3.42 2.79 50.46
CA LEU A 266 -3.93 3.81 49.54
C LEU A 266 -4.25 5.13 50.25
N VAL A 267 -5.02 5.09 51.34
CA VAL A 267 -5.51 6.29 52.05
C VAL A 267 -5.18 6.23 53.54
N GLY A 268 -4.54 7.27 54.07
CA GLY A 268 -4.24 7.33 55.51
C GLY A 268 -5.55 7.43 56.32
N ALA A 269 -6.28 8.53 56.13
CA ALA A 269 -7.57 8.79 56.77
C ALA A 269 -8.63 9.13 55.74
N LEU A 270 -9.78 8.48 55.87
CA LEU A 270 -10.94 8.62 54.99
C LEU A 270 -12.11 9.17 55.81
N TYR A 271 -12.45 10.45 55.65
CA TYR A 271 -13.52 11.12 56.40
C TYR A 271 -14.79 11.28 55.55
N GLU A 272 -15.94 11.52 56.19
CA GLU A 272 -17.24 11.82 55.56
C GLU A 272 -17.86 10.70 54.71
N THR A 273 -19.12 10.34 54.97
CA THR A 273 -19.77 9.14 54.39
C THR A 273 -20.01 9.16 52.88
N THR A 274 -19.72 10.25 52.17
CA THR A 274 -19.74 10.28 50.70
C THR A 274 -18.40 9.91 50.07
N SER A 275 -17.32 9.89 50.84
CA SER A 275 -15.98 9.59 50.33
C SER A 275 -15.87 8.14 49.90
N LYS A 276 -15.08 7.90 48.84
CA LYS A 276 -14.99 6.59 48.19
C LYS A 276 -13.57 6.19 47.81
N VAL A 277 -13.31 4.89 47.88
CA VAL A 277 -12.18 4.20 47.25
C VAL A 277 -12.78 3.08 46.40
N ARG A 278 -12.47 3.02 45.11
CA ARG A 278 -13.12 2.12 44.14
C ARG A 278 -12.13 1.54 43.14
N ASN A 279 -12.24 0.24 42.83
CA ASN A 279 -11.45 -0.42 41.79
C ASN A 279 -9.93 -0.17 41.94
N CYS A 280 -9.43 -0.20 43.17
CA CYS A 280 -8.03 0.09 43.46
C CYS A 280 -7.26 -1.15 43.95
N ILE A 281 -5.95 -1.13 43.74
CA ILE A 281 -5.02 -2.19 44.12
C ILE A 281 -3.89 -1.62 44.97
N TYR A 282 -3.63 -2.26 46.11
CA TYR A 282 -2.40 -2.05 46.88
C TYR A 282 -1.50 -3.29 46.84
N ALA A 283 -0.38 -3.21 46.13
CA ALA A 283 0.55 -4.31 45.88
C ALA A 283 1.92 -4.14 46.56
N GLY A 284 2.08 -3.07 47.37
CA GLY A 284 3.29 -2.80 48.14
C GLY A 284 3.34 -3.51 49.49
N THR A 285 4.44 -3.36 50.21
CA THR A 285 4.59 -3.86 51.59
C THR A 285 4.43 -2.76 52.63
N LEU A 286 3.62 -3.01 53.67
CA LEU A 286 3.58 -2.17 54.88
C LEU A 286 4.50 -2.79 55.95
N SER A 287 5.48 -2.02 56.41
CA SER A 287 6.32 -2.37 57.56
C SER A 287 6.13 -1.30 58.63
N TYR A 288 5.66 -1.67 59.82
CA TYR A 288 5.31 -0.70 60.86
C TYR A 288 5.70 -1.13 62.27
N THR A 289 5.94 -0.14 63.13
CA THR A 289 5.99 -0.32 64.59
C THR A 289 4.62 0.02 65.19
N LEU A 290 4.03 -0.88 65.98
CA LEU A 290 2.71 -0.68 66.57
C LEU A 290 2.75 0.28 67.77
N PHE A 291 1.77 1.18 67.82
CA PHE A 291 1.48 2.06 68.95
C PHE A 291 0.02 1.90 69.41
N GLU A 292 -0.28 2.33 70.64
CA GLU A 292 -1.63 2.21 71.19
C GLU A 292 -2.68 3.00 70.36
N SER A 293 -2.26 4.11 69.75
CA SER A 293 -3.09 4.97 68.88
C SER A 293 -2.85 4.76 67.38
N SER A 294 -2.21 3.66 66.96
CA SER A 294 -2.07 3.31 65.54
C SER A 294 -3.31 2.61 64.98
N TYR A 295 -3.66 2.96 63.74
CA TYR A 295 -4.67 2.31 62.91
C TYR A 295 -4.03 2.01 61.56
N ILE A 296 -3.74 0.73 61.31
CA ILE A 296 -3.00 0.27 60.15
C ILE A 296 -3.91 -0.61 59.28
N GLY A 297 -4.14 -0.21 58.03
CA GLY A 297 -4.92 -0.99 57.07
C GLY A 297 -4.23 -1.08 55.72
N ALA A 298 -4.42 -2.19 55.00
CA ALA A 298 -3.79 -2.39 53.71
C ALA A 298 -4.36 -1.48 52.60
N ILE A 299 -5.60 -1.00 52.75
CA ILE A 299 -6.23 -0.05 51.83
C ILE A 299 -6.42 1.31 52.53
N VAL A 300 -7.10 1.32 53.69
CA VAL A 300 -7.42 2.55 54.45
C VAL A 300 -6.92 2.43 55.90
N GLY A 301 -6.17 3.42 56.39
CA GLY A 301 -5.72 3.43 57.80
C GLY A 301 -6.89 3.58 58.78
N ALA A 302 -7.67 4.65 58.67
CA ALA A 302 -8.87 4.88 59.48
C ALA A 302 -10.04 5.49 58.69
N CYS A 303 -11.27 5.21 59.14
CA CYS A 303 -12.51 5.83 58.63
C CYS A 303 -13.60 5.95 59.72
N PRO A 304 -14.65 6.76 59.53
CA PRO A 304 -15.83 6.74 60.40
C PRO A 304 -16.55 5.38 60.46
N THR A 305 -17.15 5.06 61.61
CA THR A 305 -17.79 3.76 61.88
C THR A 305 -19.10 3.52 61.12
N ASN A 306 -19.64 4.54 60.46
CA ASN A 306 -20.86 4.50 59.64
C ASN A 306 -20.58 4.33 58.14
N PHE A 307 -19.34 4.04 57.74
CA PHE A 307 -19.00 3.70 56.36
C PHE A 307 -19.60 2.35 55.94
N THR A 308 -19.96 2.26 54.65
CA THR A 308 -20.61 1.09 54.05
C THR A 308 -19.73 0.44 52.99
N GLU A 309 -20.15 -0.75 52.56
CA GLU A 309 -19.62 -1.50 51.42
C GLU A 309 -19.43 -0.62 50.16
N SER A 310 -20.39 0.28 49.91
CA SER A 310 -20.40 1.15 48.72
C SER A 310 -19.35 2.26 48.71
N ASN A 311 -18.70 2.49 49.86
CA ASN A 311 -17.63 3.46 50.05
C ASN A 311 -16.24 2.88 49.75
N ILE A 312 -15.99 1.59 50.02
CA ILE A 312 -14.65 1.01 49.93
C ILE A 312 -14.74 -0.30 49.15
N ILE A 313 -14.48 -0.20 47.85
CA ILE A 313 -14.43 -1.29 46.89
C ILE A 313 -13.00 -1.37 46.37
N TYR A 314 -12.28 -2.44 46.65
CA TYR A 314 -10.91 -2.68 46.19
C TYR A 314 -10.83 -4.05 45.54
N ASP A 315 -9.97 -4.20 44.55
CA ASP A 315 -9.83 -5.46 43.83
C ASP A 315 -8.77 -6.36 44.51
N TYR A 316 -7.71 -5.77 45.08
CA TYR A 316 -6.64 -6.52 45.75
C TYR A 316 -5.86 -5.72 46.80
N TYR A 317 -5.36 -6.41 47.84
CA TYR A 317 -4.28 -5.91 48.71
C TYR A 317 -3.23 -6.98 49.06
N THR A 318 -1.96 -6.56 49.21
CA THR A 318 -0.90 -7.39 49.77
C THR A 318 -0.98 -7.40 51.30
N GLN A 319 -1.14 -8.60 51.87
CA GLN A 319 -1.25 -8.80 53.31
C GLN A 319 0.10 -8.65 54.04
N GLY A 320 1.21 -8.99 53.37
CA GLY A 320 2.56 -9.00 53.97
C GLY A 320 2.77 -10.15 54.96
N GLY A 321 3.94 -10.17 55.61
CA GLY A 321 4.31 -11.20 56.61
C GLY A 321 3.61 -11.03 57.98
N GLN A 322 2.76 -10.02 58.13
CA GLN A 322 1.95 -9.76 59.32
C GLN A 322 0.46 -9.77 58.93
N ILE A 323 -0.45 -10.05 59.86
CA ILE A 323 -1.89 -10.06 59.55
C ILE A 323 -2.40 -8.61 59.52
N ILE A 324 -2.41 -8.01 58.34
CA ILE A 324 -2.99 -6.69 58.07
C ILE A 324 -4.39 -6.87 57.47
N TYR A 325 -5.37 -6.11 57.97
CA TYR A 325 -6.72 -6.04 57.41
C TYR A 325 -6.81 -4.92 56.38
N PRO A 326 -7.76 -4.92 55.42
CA PRO A 326 -7.91 -3.83 54.45
C PRO A 326 -8.16 -2.46 55.13
N ILE A 327 -8.74 -2.45 56.34
CA ILE A 327 -9.09 -1.23 57.09
C ILE A 327 -8.58 -1.36 58.53
N GLY A 328 -7.87 -0.34 59.03
CA GLY A 328 -7.19 -0.37 60.33
C GLY A 328 -8.04 -0.08 61.57
N ASN A 329 -9.35 0.13 61.40
CA ASN A 329 -10.26 0.45 62.52
C ASN A 329 -10.34 -0.68 63.55
N LYS A 330 -10.18 -0.33 64.83
CA LYS A 330 -10.13 -1.30 65.93
C LYS A 330 -11.48 -1.93 66.31
N THR A 331 -12.61 -1.34 65.94
CA THR A 331 -13.95 -1.83 66.33
C THR A 331 -14.41 -3.02 65.49
N ASP A 332 -14.87 -4.08 66.16
CA ASP A 332 -15.19 -5.36 65.51
C ASP A 332 -16.39 -5.30 64.56
N ILE A 333 -17.26 -4.29 64.69
CA ILE A 333 -18.41 -4.05 63.79
C ILE A 333 -17.94 -3.65 62.39
N VAL A 334 -16.93 -2.76 62.28
CA VAL A 334 -16.37 -2.34 60.99
C VAL A 334 -15.62 -3.51 60.36
N LYS A 335 -14.88 -4.29 61.18
CA LYS A 335 -14.19 -5.51 60.73
C LYS A 335 -15.16 -6.56 60.21
N THR A 336 -16.16 -6.97 60.97
CA THR A 336 -17.04 -8.11 60.60
C THR A 336 -17.96 -7.82 59.41
N ASN A 337 -18.36 -6.56 59.21
CA ASN A 337 -19.09 -6.17 58.00
C ASN A 337 -18.14 -6.10 56.80
N LEU A 338 -17.03 -5.35 56.87
CA LEU A 338 -16.16 -5.11 55.71
C LEU A 338 -15.22 -6.27 55.36
N GLN A 339 -15.00 -7.25 56.26
CA GLN A 339 -14.31 -8.51 55.94
C GLN A 339 -15.18 -9.51 55.17
N LYS A 340 -16.52 -9.42 55.24
CA LYS A 340 -17.41 -10.27 54.44
C LYS A 340 -17.52 -9.82 52.99
N LEU A 341 -16.97 -8.66 52.66
CA LEU A 341 -17.23 -7.94 51.43
C LEU A 341 -16.02 -7.97 50.54
N SER A 342 -15.89 -9.11 49.89
CA SER A 342 -14.92 -9.31 48.85
C SER A 342 -15.51 -10.30 47.86
N ASN A 343 -15.91 -9.82 46.69
CA ASN A 343 -15.90 -10.64 45.47
C ASN A 343 -14.43 -10.83 44.99
N VAL A 344 -13.46 -10.77 45.91
CA VAL A 344 -12.02 -10.84 45.66
C VAL A 344 -11.63 -12.31 45.63
N ASN A 345 -11.09 -12.74 44.49
CA ASN A 345 -10.28 -13.95 44.45
C ASN A 345 -8.97 -13.69 45.21
N ALA A 346 -8.91 -14.17 46.45
CA ALA A 346 -7.72 -14.38 47.29
C ALA A 346 -6.85 -13.15 47.69
N SER A 347 -6.36 -13.20 48.93
CA SER A 347 -5.11 -12.53 49.30
C SER A 347 -3.92 -13.28 48.69
N TYR A 348 -3.56 -12.97 47.45
CA TYR A 348 -2.28 -13.42 46.88
C TYR A 348 -1.11 -12.88 47.70
N THR A 349 -0.05 -13.67 47.86
CA THR A 349 1.22 -13.23 48.44
C THR A 349 2.01 -12.27 47.53
N THR A 350 1.69 -12.22 46.23
CA THR A 350 2.28 -11.30 45.25
C THR A 350 1.27 -11.00 44.14
N VAL A 351 1.15 -9.75 43.69
CA VAL A 351 0.50 -9.44 42.41
C VAL A 351 1.45 -9.81 41.28
N ASN A 352 0.97 -10.57 40.29
CA ASN A 352 1.75 -10.95 39.12
C ASN A 352 0.98 -10.63 37.83
N GLN A 353 1.64 -10.82 36.68
CA GLN A 353 1.08 -10.52 35.36
C GLN A 353 -0.29 -11.17 35.12
N ALA A 354 -0.48 -12.42 35.53
CA ALA A 354 -1.73 -13.15 35.30
C ALA A 354 -2.90 -12.57 36.11
N VAL A 355 -2.65 -12.12 37.34
CA VAL A 355 -3.65 -11.40 38.16
C VAL A 355 -4.04 -10.07 37.50
N LEU A 356 -3.06 -9.33 36.98
CA LEU A 356 -3.31 -8.00 36.39
C LEU A 356 -4.00 -8.06 35.03
N GLN A 357 -3.81 -9.15 34.27
CA GLN A 357 -4.42 -9.35 32.95
C GLN A 357 -5.83 -9.96 33.00
N ASP A 358 -6.24 -10.55 34.13
CA ASP A 358 -7.58 -11.12 34.28
C ASP A 358 -8.64 -10.02 34.53
N LYS A 359 -9.30 -9.59 33.44
CA LYS A 359 -10.38 -8.59 33.47
C LYS A 359 -11.57 -8.99 34.36
N THR A 360 -11.70 -10.25 34.80
CA THR A 360 -12.77 -10.69 35.73
C THR A 360 -12.49 -10.37 37.20
N LEU A 361 -11.24 -10.02 37.55
CA LEU A 361 -10.84 -9.65 38.91
C LEU A 361 -11.18 -8.21 39.28
N PHE A 362 -11.63 -7.39 38.33
CA PHE A 362 -11.92 -5.98 38.51
C PHE A 362 -13.43 -5.73 38.63
N TYR A 363 -13.84 -4.88 39.56
CA TYR A 363 -15.25 -4.58 39.78
C TYR A 363 -15.89 -3.80 38.60
N GLY A 364 -16.59 -4.52 37.73
CA GLY A 364 -17.07 -4.04 36.42
C GLY A 364 -18.19 -2.99 36.39
N ALA A 365 -18.52 -2.31 37.50
CA ALA A 365 -19.55 -1.25 37.51
C ALA A 365 -19.01 0.17 37.28
N LEU A 366 -17.69 0.36 37.31
CA LEU A 366 -17.01 1.58 36.82
C LEU A 366 -16.35 1.29 35.46
N LYS A 367 -15.86 2.35 34.78
CA LYS A 367 -15.15 2.24 33.50
C LYS A 367 -14.15 1.08 33.55
N SER A 368 -14.29 0.16 32.60
CA SER A 368 -13.55 -1.09 32.54
C SER A 368 -12.04 -0.87 32.61
N TRP A 369 -11.37 -1.75 33.33
CA TRP A 369 -9.92 -1.95 33.29
C TRP A 369 -9.47 -2.22 31.84
N ASP A 370 -9.05 -1.15 31.16
CA ASP A 370 -8.83 -1.12 29.73
C ASP A 370 -7.35 -0.86 29.43
N PHE A 371 -6.58 -1.95 29.36
CA PHE A 371 -5.18 -1.88 28.95
C PHE A 371 -5.05 -1.11 27.64
N ASP A 372 -5.88 -1.41 26.65
CA ASP A 372 -5.77 -0.84 25.30
C ASP A 372 -5.92 0.70 25.27
N LYS A 373 -6.41 1.34 26.33
CA LYS A 373 -6.56 2.81 26.46
C LYS A 373 -5.82 3.49 27.61
N VAL A 374 -5.44 2.78 28.68
CA VAL A 374 -4.92 3.40 29.91
C VAL A 374 -3.63 2.72 30.40
N TRP A 375 -3.61 1.39 30.45
CA TRP A 375 -2.53 0.62 31.09
C TRP A 375 -1.73 -0.20 30.07
N ASP A 376 -0.42 -0.31 30.20
CA ASP A 376 0.36 -1.35 29.50
C ASP A 376 1.12 -2.25 30.48
N TYR A 377 1.47 -3.46 30.04
CA TYR A 377 2.33 -4.38 30.79
C TYR A 377 3.63 -4.67 30.02
N ARG A 378 4.73 -4.06 30.48
CA ARG A 378 6.03 -4.09 29.82
C ARG A 378 7.17 -4.10 30.84
N ASN A 379 8.30 -4.71 30.49
CA ASN A 379 9.46 -4.86 31.39
C ASN A 379 9.08 -5.43 32.78
N SER A 380 8.13 -6.38 32.79
CA SER A 380 7.56 -7.02 33.98
C SER A 380 6.81 -6.09 34.96
N ARG A 381 6.45 -4.86 34.56
CA ARG A 381 5.67 -3.90 35.36
C ARG A 381 4.45 -3.35 34.59
N ILE A 382 3.48 -2.81 35.31
CA ILE A 382 2.47 -1.93 34.70
C ILE A 382 3.08 -0.54 34.46
N ALA A 383 2.73 0.09 33.35
CA ALA A 383 2.93 1.51 33.07
C ALA A 383 1.60 2.15 32.63
N LEU A 384 1.51 3.48 32.70
CA LEU A 384 0.42 4.23 32.07
C LEU A 384 0.78 4.53 30.60
N GLN A 385 -0.10 4.16 29.66
CA GLN A 385 0.14 4.33 28.21
C GLN A 385 0.48 5.79 27.85
N ARG A 386 0.00 6.78 28.61
CA ARG A 386 0.24 8.21 28.36
C ARG A 386 1.70 8.64 28.38
N PHE A 387 2.53 7.97 29.18
CA PHE A 387 3.97 8.23 29.29
C PHE A 387 4.79 7.37 28.33
N GLU A 388 4.14 6.81 27.30
CA GLU A 388 4.77 5.93 26.34
C GLU A 388 5.02 6.60 25.00
N MET A 389 6.20 6.28 24.48
CA MET A 389 6.68 6.65 23.17
C MET A 389 6.49 5.44 22.27
N PHE A 390 5.67 5.61 21.23
CA PHE A 390 5.32 4.57 20.27
C PHE A 390 6.11 4.75 18.98
N GLU A 391 6.86 3.71 18.64
CA GLU A 391 7.61 3.67 17.39
C GLU A 391 6.70 3.23 16.24
N PHE A 392 6.70 4.02 15.17
CA PHE A 392 6.07 3.68 13.91
C PHE A 392 7.15 3.43 12.88
N LYS A 393 7.00 2.36 12.10
CA LYS A 393 7.94 1.98 11.05
C LYS A 393 7.19 1.75 9.76
N ILE A 394 7.86 2.02 8.65
CA ILE A 394 7.44 1.58 7.34
C ILE A 394 8.31 0.39 6.97
N SER A 395 7.68 -0.73 6.64
CA SER A 395 8.35 -1.94 6.19
C SER A 395 9.17 -1.64 4.94
N ASP A 396 10.39 -2.18 4.84
CA ASP A 396 11.09 -2.27 3.55
C ASP A 396 10.57 -3.44 2.70
N ASN A 397 9.87 -4.40 3.33
CA ASN A 397 9.15 -5.49 2.67
C ASN A 397 7.68 -5.10 2.49
N PHE A 398 7.32 -4.63 1.30
CA PHE A 398 5.93 -4.40 0.90
C PHE A 398 5.39 -5.63 0.15
N GLU A 399 4.14 -6.04 0.39
CA GLU A 399 3.62 -7.31 -0.12
C GLU A 399 3.11 -7.24 -1.58
N VAL A 400 3.88 -7.88 -2.46
CA VAL A 400 3.46 -8.61 -3.66
C VAL A 400 2.51 -7.88 -4.64
N GLY A 401 3.10 -7.10 -5.53
CA GLY A 401 2.50 -6.63 -6.79
C GLY A 401 3.53 -5.90 -7.64
N SER A 402 3.33 -5.81 -8.96
CA SER A 402 4.21 -5.07 -9.90
C SER A 402 4.15 -3.54 -9.74
N VAL A 403 3.73 -3.07 -8.58
CA VAL A 403 3.35 -1.67 -8.28
C VAL A 403 4.48 -0.90 -7.60
N PHE A 404 5.53 -1.59 -7.12
CA PHE A 404 6.54 -0.98 -6.24
C PHE A 404 7.46 0.05 -6.90
N SER A 405 7.68 0.01 -8.21
CA SER A 405 8.35 1.12 -8.89
C SER A 405 7.52 2.41 -8.89
N ALA A 406 6.21 2.30 -8.68
CA ALA A 406 5.22 3.36 -8.73
C ALA A 406 4.71 3.80 -7.35
N ILE A 407 5.37 3.48 -6.23
CA ILE A 407 5.10 4.10 -4.91
C ILE A 407 6.37 4.76 -4.36
N LYS A 408 6.31 6.06 -4.07
CA LYS A 408 7.36 6.78 -3.35
C LYS A 408 7.36 6.33 -1.88
N LYS A 409 8.53 6.05 -1.30
CA LYS A 409 8.64 5.59 0.10
C LYS A 409 7.81 6.54 1.00
N PRO A 410 6.80 6.03 1.72
CA PRO A 410 5.93 6.87 2.52
C PRO A 410 6.78 7.68 3.50
N THR A 411 6.41 8.94 3.71
CA THR A 411 7.17 9.82 4.61
C THR A 411 6.61 9.68 6.02
N LEU A 412 7.49 9.29 6.94
CA LEU A 412 7.26 9.33 8.38
C LEU A 412 8.39 10.14 8.99
N ASP A 413 8.08 11.00 9.95
CA ASP A 413 9.11 11.62 10.78
C ASP A 413 9.76 10.51 11.61
N ASN A 414 11.08 10.30 11.47
CA ASN A 414 11.84 9.35 12.28
C ASN A 414 11.93 9.83 13.74
N LYS A 415 10.82 9.70 14.47
CA LYS A 415 10.58 10.12 15.84
C LYS A 415 9.65 9.10 16.48
N ASP A 416 9.81 8.89 17.78
CA ASP A 416 8.78 8.19 18.54
C ASP A 416 7.62 9.15 18.84
N TYR A 417 6.40 8.61 18.99
CA TYR A 417 5.18 9.41 19.16
C TYR A 417 4.54 9.15 20.52
N HIS A 418 4.24 10.21 21.29
CA HIS A 418 3.49 10.09 22.54
C HIS A 418 2.07 9.53 22.31
N TYR A 419 1.53 8.79 23.28
CA TYR A 419 0.14 8.29 23.24
C TYR A 419 -0.90 9.35 22.87
N GLY A 420 -1.75 9.03 21.89
CA GLY A 420 -2.78 9.91 21.35
C GLY A 420 -2.25 11.04 20.46
N SER A 421 -0.98 10.97 20.03
CA SER A 421 -0.47 11.82 18.96
C SER A 421 -0.98 11.31 17.60
N PRO A 422 -1.44 12.18 16.69
CA PRO A 422 -1.75 11.78 15.32
C PRO A 422 -0.46 11.54 14.53
N VAL A 423 -0.24 10.29 14.14
CA VAL A 423 0.84 9.87 13.25
C VAL A 423 0.36 10.02 11.81
N MET A 424 0.79 11.09 11.14
CA MET A 424 0.40 11.36 9.76
C MET A 424 1.17 10.45 8.79
N PHE A 425 0.45 9.70 7.97
CA PHE A 425 1.01 8.95 6.87
C PHE A 425 0.68 9.64 5.54
N THR A 426 1.68 9.73 4.67
CA THR A 426 1.49 10.10 3.26
C THR A 426 2.04 8.98 2.38
N VAL A 427 1.15 8.30 1.67
CA VAL A 427 1.50 7.36 0.59
C VAL A 427 1.29 8.10 -0.72
N GLN A 428 2.32 8.19 -1.55
CA GLN A 428 2.25 8.85 -2.85
C GLN A 428 2.76 7.88 -3.91
N LEU A 429 2.12 7.86 -5.09
CA LEU A 429 2.70 7.19 -6.23
C LEU A 429 4.07 7.82 -6.59
N ASN A 430 4.97 7.02 -7.16
CA ASN A 430 6.30 7.47 -7.52
C ASN A 430 6.21 8.30 -8.81
N ASP A 431 6.45 9.60 -8.67
CA ASP A 431 6.35 10.57 -9.75
C ASP A 431 7.56 10.44 -10.71
N ASP A 432 7.49 9.42 -11.57
CA ASP A 432 8.23 9.39 -12.84
C ASP A 432 7.74 10.58 -13.68
N LYS A 433 8.41 11.74 -13.51
CA LYS A 433 8.42 13.08 -14.18
C LYS A 433 7.30 13.55 -15.13
N ASP A 434 6.58 12.63 -15.75
CA ASP A 434 5.45 12.81 -16.65
C ASP A 434 4.11 12.39 -16.01
N ASN A 435 4.07 12.10 -14.69
CA ASN A 435 2.85 11.70 -13.95
C ASN A 435 2.17 10.39 -14.43
N ASN A 436 2.88 9.56 -15.22
CA ASN A 436 2.36 8.40 -15.98
C ASN A 436 1.67 7.28 -15.16
N CYS A 437 1.79 7.28 -13.83
CA CYS A 437 1.18 6.28 -12.94
C CYS A 437 -0.19 6.69 -12.38
N VAL A 438 -0.55 7.97 -12.47
CA VAL A 438 -1.84 8.47 -11.97
C VAL A 438 -3.01 7.83 -12.73
N GLY A 439 -4.05 7.46 -12.00
CA GLY A 439 -5.23 6.79 -12.56
C GLY A 439 -5.06 5.30 -12.88
N TRP A 440 -3.87 4.70 -12.73
CA TRP A 440 -3.68 3.24 -12.90
C TRP A 440 -3.87 2.43 -11.62
N PHE A 441 -3.91 3.10 -10.46
CA PHE A 441 -3.95 2.48 -9.14
C PHE A 441 -5.04 3.13 -8.28
N LYS A 442 -5.71 2.31 -7.47
CA LYS A 442 -6.80 2.72 -6.56
C LYS A 442 -6.77 1.88 -5.27
N ASN A 443 -7.72 2.10 -4.36
CA ASN A 443 -8.00 1.21 -3.22
C ASN A 443 -6.75 0.93 -2.34
N LEU A 444 -6.25 1.96 -1.65
CA LEU A 444 -5.17 1.78 -0.67
C LEU A 444 -5.57 0.77 0.41
N THR A 445 -4.82 -0.32 0.49
CA THR A 445 -4.90 -1.30 1.58
C THR A 445 -3.71 -1.09 2.51
N ILE A 446 -3.99 -0.94 3.81
CA ILE A 446 -3.00 -0.70 4.85
C ILE A 446 -2.80 -2.00 5.64
N TYR A 447 -1.55 -2.35 5.90
CA TYR A 447 -1.17 -3.55 6.65
C TYR A 447 -0.33 -3.16 7.86
N LYS A 448 -0.57 -3.80 9.01
CA LYS A 448 0.27 -3.74 10.20
C LYS A 448 0.83 -5.13 10.49
N GLY A 449 2.16 -5.25 10.47
CA GLY A 449 2.85 -6.53 10.72
C GLY A 449 2.41 -7.66 9.77
N GLY A 450 2.11 -7.34 8.51
CA GLY A 450 1.61 -8.28 7.49
C GLY A 450 0.10 -8.54 7.52
N ASN A 451 -0.64 -8.07 8.53
CA ASN A 451 -2.11 -8.23 8.57
C ASN A 451 -2.80 -6.96 8.06
N PRO A 452 -3.81 -7.06 7.17
CA PRO A 452 -4.58 -5.90 6.75
C PRO A 452 -5.34 -5.31 7.95
N ILE A 453 -5.47 -3.98 7.98
CA ILE A 453 -6.29 -3.26 8.95
C ILE A 453 -7.41 -2.49 8.25
N ASP A 454 -8.47 -2.18 9.00
CA ASP A 454 -9.54 -1.33 8.50
C ASP A 454 -9.01 0.05 8.09
N ALA A 455 -9.57 0.62 7.02
CA ALA A 455 -9.20 1.95 6.53
C ALA A 455 -9.51 3.01 7.61
N PRO A 456 -8.56 3.89 7.97
CA PRO A 456 -8.80 4.99 8.89
C PRO A 456 -9.93 5.89 8.42
N ALA A 457 -10.76 6.38 9.35
CA ALA A 457 -11.93 7.20 9.03
C ALA A 457 -11.58 8.56 8.40
N ASP A 458 -10.32 8.98 8.49
CA ASP A 458 -9.75 10.21 7.91
C ASP A 458 -8.92 9.94 6.65
N LEU A 459 -8.97 8.74 6.07
CA LEU A 459 -8.31 8.41 4.82
C LEU A 459 -8.88 9.25 3.67
N THR A 460 -8.07 10.14 3.11
CA THR A 460 -8.39 10.95 1.94
C THR A 460 -7.54 10.54 0.74
N GLU A 461 -8.18 10.38 -0.41
CA GLU A 461 -7.54 10.15 -1.71
C GLU A 461 -7.55 11.43 -2.55
N ASP A 462 -6.35 11.87 -2.94
CA ASP A 462 -6.12 12.87 -3.99
C ASP A 462 -5.76 12.10 -5.28
N ALA A 463 -6.82 11.71 -5.99
CA ALA A 463 -6.72 10.92 -7.21
C ALA A 463 -5.99 11.65 -8.36
N ALA A 464 -5.92 12.99 -8.32
CA ALA A 464 -5.21 13.78 -9.34
C ALA A 464 -3.68 13.72 -9.18
N ASN A 465 -3.19 13.48 -7.97
CA ASN A 465 -1.76 13.38 -7.64
C ASN A 465 -1.33 11.96 -7.21
N GLY A 466 -2.21 10.96 -7.31
CA GLY A 466 -1.93 9.59 -6.88
C GLY A 466 -1.51 9.52 -5.41
N LYS A 467 -2.19 10.26 -4.53
CA LYS A 467 -1.75 10.48 -3.15
C LYS A 467 -2.86 10.12 -2.17
N TRP A 468 -2.49 9.37 -1.14
CA TRP A 468 -3.34 9.05 0.00
C TRP A 468 -2.74 9.61 1.27
N THR A 469 -3.57 10.23 2.10
CA THR A 469 -3.20 10.73 3.43
C THR A 469 -4.22 10.27 4.46
N PHE A 470 -3.71 9.86 5.62
CA PHE A 470 -4.50 9.42 6.78
C PHE A 470 -3.68 9.63 8.06
N SER A 471 -4.31 9.55 9.22
CA SER A 471 -3.63 9.55 10.51
C SER A 471 -3.94 8.29 11.31
N LEU A 472 -2.99 7.89 12.15
CA LEU A 472 -3.20 6.87 13.16
C LEU A 472 -2.88 7.44 14.53
N GLN A 473 -3.75 7.21 15.51
CA GLN A 473 -3.49 7.63 16.88
C GLN A 473 -2.43 6.73 17.50
N ALA A 474 -1.33 7.30 17.98
CA ALA A 474 -0.24 6.54 18.62
C ALA A 474 -0.73 5.83 19.90
N ASN A 475 -0.65 4.50 19.95
CA ASN A 475 -0.94 3.66 21.11
C ASN A 475 -0.43 2.23 20.87
N ALA A 476 -0.52 1.35 21.89
CA ALA A 476 -0.06 -0.04 21.76
C ALA A 476 -0.75 -0.82 20.62
N SER A 477 -2.03 -0.58 20.36
CA SER A 477 -2.79 -1.24 19.29
C SER A 477 -2.44 -0.76 17.88
N THR A 478 -1.83 0.42 17.72
CA THR A 478 -1.40 0.99 16.43
C THR A 478 0.11 0.90 16.21
N ALA A 479 0.95 1.13 17.22
CA ALA A 479 2.42 1.07 17.11
C ALA A 479 2.97 -0.18 16.40
N GLY A 480 4.02 -0.02 15.59
CA GLY A 480 4.64 -1.13 14.86
C GLY A 480 5.00 -0.80 13.40
N THR A 481 5.18 -1.87 12.62
CA THR A 481 5.64 -1.78 11.21
C THR A 481 4.48 -1.88 10.24
N TYR A 482 4.40 -0.91 9.33
CA TYR A 482 3.33 -0.73 8.35
C TYR A 482 3.80 -1.00 6.93
N SER A 483 2.95 -1.63 6.13
CA SER A 483 3.12 -1.75 4.68
C SER A 483 1.82 -1.38 3.96
N PHE A 484 1.94 -1.09 2.66
CA PHE A 484 0.87 -0.56 1.84
C PHE A 484 0.80 -1.33 0.53
N SER A 485 -0.42 -1.53 0.04
CA SER A 485 -0.69 -2.03 -1.31
C SER A 485 -1.80 -1.20 -1.94
N VAL A 486 -1.83 -1.15 -3.27
CA VAL A 486 -2.89 -0.48 -4.06
C VAL A 486 -3.28 -1.42 -5.20
N GLU A 487 -4.56 -1.44 -5.54
CA GLU A 487 -5.10 -2.27 -6.62
C GLU A 487 -4.74 -1.66 -7.98
N GLN A 488 -4.08 -2.43 -8.84
CA GLN A 488 -3.81 -2.03 -10.24
C GLN A 488 -5.05 -2.26 -11.10
N GLU A 489 -5.57 -1.20 -11.72
CA GLU A 489 -6.62 -1.34 -12.73
C GLU A 489 -6.06 -1.90 -14.05
N ASN A 490 -6.89 -2.70 -14.72
CA ASN A 490 -6.61 -3.25 -16.04
C ASN A 490 -7.73 -2.82 -16.98
N CYS A 491 -7.37 -2.47 -18.21
CA CYS A 491 -8.32 -2.12 -19.25
C CYS A 491 -8.28 -3.16 -20.38
N ASP A 492 -9.35 -3.94 -20.51
CA ASP A 492 -9.51 -4.91 -21.60
C ASP A 492 -10.17 -4.24 -22.81
N CYS A 493 -9.50 -4.30 -23.95
CA CYS A 493 -9.91 -3.71 -25.22
C CYS A 493 -9.91 -4.78 -26.34
N SER A 494 -10.70 -4.56 -27.39
CA SER A 494 -10.93 -5.56 -28.45
C SER A 494 -10.53 -5.05 -29.81
N ILE A 495 -9.72 -5.80 -30.56
CA ILE A 495 -9.29 -5.45 -31.92
C ILE A 495 -9.70 -6.58 -32.85
N MET A 496 -10.43 -6.26 -33.92
CA MET A 496 -11.03 -7.25 -34.79
C MET A 496 -11.01 -6.83 -36.27
N THR A 497 -11.28 -7.78 -37.15
CA THR A 497 -11.61 -7.54 -38.57
C THR A 497 -13.14 -7.48 -38.74
N GLU A 498 -13.63 -6.81 -39.78
CA GLU A 498 -15.01 -6.96 -40.24
C GLU A 498 -15.30 -8.37 -40.80
N ASP A 499 -14.31 -8.99 -41.46
CA ASP A 499 -14.42 -10.30 -42.12
C ASP A 499 -13.02 -10.90 -42.37
N ILE A 500 -12.79 -12.13 -41.92
CA ILE A 500 -11.49 -12.82 -42.11
C ILE A 500 -11.23 -13.22 -43.56
N ALA A 501 -12.26 -13.33 -44.40
CA ALA A 501 -12.08 -13.56 -45.83
C ALA A 501 -11.33 -12.40 -46.49
N LYS A 502 -11.55 -11.17 -46.00
CA LYS A 502 -10.94 -9.93 -46.52
C LYS A 502 -9.60 -9.59 -45.90
N GLY A 503 -9.39 -9.97 -44.64
CA GLY A 503 -8.16 -9.71 -43.91
C GLY A 503 -8.30 -9.97 -42.41
N GLY A 504 -7.18 -9.95 -41.71
CA GLY A 504 -7.12 -10.24 -40.27
C GLY A 504 -6.31 -9.22 -39.49
N VAL A 505 -6.29 -9.37 -38.17
CA VAL A 505 -5.51 -8.53 -37.25
C VAL A 505 -4.51 -9.36 -36.46
N ARG A 506 -3.34 -8.79 -36.13
CA ARG A 506 -2.30 -9.44 -35.30
C ARG A 506 -1.52 -8.43 -34.47
N MET A 507 -0.80 -8.91 -33.46
CA MET A 507 0.29 -8.14 -32.83
C MET A 507 1.48 -8.06 -33.80
N LEU A 508 2.29 -7.00 -33.72
CA LEU A 508 3.44 -6.79 -34.61
C LEU A 508 4.37 -8.02 -34.73
N ASP A 509 4.68 -8.66 -33.60
CA ASP A 509 5.57 -9.82 -33.52
C ASP A 509 4.89 -11.19 -33.76
N ALA A 510 3.56 -11.22 -33.96
CA ALA A 510 2.83 -12.46 -34.17
C ALA A 510 2.87 -12.90 -35.64
N SER A 511 3.16 -14.18 -35.90
CA SER A 511 3.33 -14.74 -37.25
C SER A 511 2.04 -14.99 -38.04
N SER A 512 0.87 -14.86 -37.43
CA SER A 512 -0.43 -15.19 -38.02
C SER A 512 -1.52 -14.20 -37.60
N ALA A 513 -2.44 -13.91 -38.52
CA ALA A 513 -3.60 -13.07 -38.26
C ALA A 513 -4.80 -13.84 -37.72
N THR A 514 -5.71 -13.13 -37.04
CA THR A 514 -6.94 -13.65 -36.42
C THR A 514 -8.13 -12.73 -36.73
N THR A 515 -9.36 -13.22 -36.51
CA THR A 515 -10.57 -12.39 -36.52
C THR A 515 -10.62 -11.38 -35.39
N SER A 516 -10.05 -11.74 -34.23
CA SER A 516 -10.21 -10.98 -32.99
C SER A 516 -9.01 -11.20 -32.05
N LEU A 517 -8.59 -10.11 -31.41
CA LEU A 517 -7.57 -9.99 -30.38
C LEU A 517 -8.20 -9.30 -29.16
N SER A 518 -7.94 -9.84 -27.97
CA SER A 518 -8.20 -9.14 -26.72
C SER A 518 -6.88 -8.60 -26.20
N LEU A 519 -6.77 -7.28 -26.06
CA LEU A 519 -5.61 -6.60 -25.49
C LEU A 519 -5.93 -6.17 -24.06
N ARG A 520 -5.11 -6.61 -23.11
CA ARG A 520 -5.14 -6.12 -21.73
C ARG A 520 -4.08 -5.04 -21.55
N PHE A 521 -4.50 -3.81 -21.28
CA PHE A 521 -3.63 -2.71 -20.91
C PHE A 521 -3.54 -2.59 -19.39
N ASN A 522 -2.33 -2.36 -18.91
CA ASN A 522 -2.02 -2.02 -17.52
C ASN A 522 -0.79 -1.11 -17.49
N TYR A 523 -0.42 -0.59 -16.32
CA TYR A 523 0.72 0.34 -16.18
C TYR A 523 2.05 -0.17 -16.80
N SER A 524 2.30 -1.48 -16.71
CA SER A 524 3.50 -2.12 -17.28
C SER A 524 3.38 -2.43 -18.79
N VAL A 525 2.15 -2.58 -19.30
CA VAL A 525 1.84 -2.92 -20.71
C VAL A 525 0.90 -1.85 -21.30
N ARG A 526 1.35 -0.59 -21.21
CA ARG A 526 0.59 0.59 -21.67
C ARG A 526 0.77 0.91 -23.16
N ASN A 527 1.84 0.42 -23.78
CA ASN A 527 2.12 0.58 -25.21
C ASN A 527 2.02 -0.80 -25.89
N GLN A 528 1.25 -0.91 -26.96
CA GLN A 528 1.09 -2.13 -27.76
C GLN A 528 0.96 -1.79 -29.25
N THR A 529 1.47 -2.63 -30.14
CA THR A 529 1.42 -2.40 -31.59
C THR A 529 0.70 -3.53 -32.29
N VAL A 530 -0.33 -3.19 -33.07
CA VAL A 530 -1.11 -4.13 -33.88
C VAL A 530 -0.98 -3.84 -35.36
N VAL A 531 -1.26 -4.85 -36.18
CA VAL A 531 -1.15 -4.79 -37.63
C VAL A 531 -2.43 -5.35 -38.24
N ALA A 532 -3.05 -4.59 -39.14
CA ALA A 532 -4.05 -5.10 -40.08
C ALA A 532 -3.35 -5.80 -41.25
N THR A 533 -3.92 -6.90 -41.74
CA THR A 533 -3.33 -7.70 -42.82
C THR A 533 -4.40 -8.02 -43.85
N SER A 534 -4.26 -7.48 -45.06
CA SER A 534 -5.17 -7.77 -46.16
C SER A 534 -5.01 -9.20 -46.69
N ASN A 535 -6.08 -9.74 -47.26
CA ASN A 535 -6.10 -11.06 -47.89
C ASN A 535 -6.68 -10.97 -49.31
N GLY A 536 -6.11 -11.72 -50.27
CA GLY A 536 -6.61 -11.78 -51.64
C GLY A 536 -6.72 -10.41 -52.32
N ILE A 537 -7.87 -10.13 -52.92
CA ILE A 537 -8.17 -8.91 -53.71
C ILE A 537 -8.50 -7.67 -52.87
N TYR A 538 -8.52 -7.81 -51.55
CA TYR A 538 -8.87 -6.74 -50.63
C TYR A 538 -7.63 -5.94 -50.24
N THR A 539 -7.84 -4.66 -49.91
CA THR A 539 -6.83 -3.76 -49.37
C THR A 539 -7.36 -3.13 -48.09
N PHE A 540 -6.46 -2.78 -47.18
CA PHE A 540 -6.84 -2.13 -45.93
C PHE A 540 -7.44 -0.75 -46.19
N ALA A 541 -8.66 -0.52 -45.70
CA ALA A 541 -9.41 0.73 -45.89
C ALA A 541 -9.38 1.64 -44.66
N GLY A 542 -8.78 1.17 -43.56
CA GLY A 542 -8.61 1.92 -42.33
C GLY A 542 -9.30 1.30 -41.11
N TRP A 543 -8.93 1.81 -39.93
CA TRP A 543 -9.51 1.41 -38.65
C TRP A 543 -10.75 2.24 -38.30
N ASP A 544 -11.83 1.55 -37.95
CA ASP A 544 -12.97 2.14 -37.23
C ASP A 544 -12.76 2.05 -35.72
N ILE A 545 -12.95 3.20 -35.06
CA ILE A 545 -12.76 3.37 -33.63
C ILE A 545 -14.11 3.33 -32.95
N TYR A 546 -14.26 2.46 -31.96
CA TYR A 546 -15.41 2.40 -31.08
C TYR A 546 -14.98 2.68 -29.65
N LEU A 547 -15.76 3.46 -28.92
CA LEU A 547 -15.58 3.74 -27.50
C LEU A 547 -16.73 3.12 -26.70
N LEU A 548 -16.42 2.52 -25.55
CA LEU A 548 -17.45 1.98 -24.66
C LEU A 548 -18.01 3.11 -23.78
N ASN A 549 -19.28 3.48 -24.00
CA ASN A 549 -19.97 4.52 -23.25
C ASN A 549 -21.23 3.92 -22.62
N ALA A 550 -21.35 3.99 -21.28
CA ALA A 550 -22.50 3.45 -20.54
C ALA A 550 -22.86 1.97 -20.83
N GLY A 551 -21.90 1.16 -21.29
CA GLY A 551 -22.09 -0.24 -21.66
C GLY A 551 -22.34 -0.50 -23.15
N GLU A 552 -22.48 0.54 -23.98
CA GLU A 552 -22.68 0.42 -25.43
C GLU A 552 -21.46 0.92 -26.22
N TRP A 553 -21.19 0.30 -27.37
CA TRP A 553 -20.08 0.67 -28.25
C TRP A 553 -20.51 1.76 -29.24
N THR A 554 -20.03 3.00 -29.04
CA THR A 554 -20.28 4.13 -29.95
C THR A 554 -19.12 4.25 -30.95
N ARG A 555 -19.41 4.26 -32.27
CA ARG A 555 -18.39 4.61 -33.29
C ARG A 555 -17.98 6.07 -33.14
N LEU A 556 -16.68 6.34 -33.04
CA LEU A 556 -16.13 7.68 -32.81
C LEU A 556 -15.84 8.42 -34.11
N ASN A 557 -15.32 7.71 -35.12
CA ASN A 557 -14.94 8.27 -36.41
C ASN A 557 -16.00 7.99 -37.49
N ASN A 558 -16.18 8.96 -38.40
CA ASN A 558 -16.85 8.76 -39.68
C ASN A 558 -15.84 8.27 -40.75
N ASP A 559 -16.32 7.92 -41.94
CA ASP A 559 -15.49 7.27 -42.96
C ASP A 559 -14.32 8.14 -43.47
N GLU A 560 -14.44 9.47 -43.38
CA GLU A 560 -13.35 10.44 -43.66
C GLU A 560 -12.29 10.54 -42.54
N GLN A 561 -12.55 9.96 -41.37
CA GLN A 561 -11.68 10.00 -40.18
C GLN A 561 -11.15 8.60 -39.79
N LYS A 562 -11.11 7.65 -40.74
CA LYS A 562 -10.46 6.35 -40.53
C LYS A 562 -8.94 6.52 -40.35
N ILE A 563 -8.35 5.70 -39.49
CA ILE A 563 -6.89 5.63 -39.39
C ILE A 563 -6.38 4.73 -40.52
N LEU A 564 -5.63 5.28 -41.45
CA LEU A 564 -5.14 4.57 -42.65
C LEU A 564 -3.84 3.80 -42.42
N ASP A 565 -3.21 3.93 -41.26
CA ASP A 565 -1.98 3.26 -40.90
C ASP A 565 -2.25 1.75 -40.60
N GLU A 566 -1.72 0.84 -41.43
CA GLU A 566 -1.88 -0.62 -41.24
C GLU A 566 -1.24 -1.11 -39.94
N GLU A 567 -0.03 -0.60 -39.62
CA GLU A 567 0.61 -0.76 -38.31
C GLU A 567 0.15 0.36 -37.38
N LEU A 568 -0.57 0.00 -36.33
CA LEU A 568 -1.12 0.93 -35.35
C LEU A 568 -0.41 0.78 -34.00
N LYS A 569 0.37 1.80 -33.63
CA LYS A 569 0.95 1.95 -32.30
C LYS A 569 -0.10 2.54 -31.36
N ILE A 570 -0.49 1.78 -30.35
CA ILE A 570 -1.52 2.13 -29.37
C ILE A 570 -0.83 2.45 -28.03
N LYS A 571 -1.12 3.62 -27.47
CA LYS A 571 -0.84 3.95 -26.07
C LYS A 571 -2.16 4.02 -25.30
N TYR A 572 -2.27 3.30 -24.19
CA TYR A 572 -3.30 3.58 -23.22
C TYR A 572 -2.77 4.56 -22.17
N ASP A 573 -3.50 5.65 -21.93
CA ASP A 573 -3.12 6.70 -21.01
C ASP A 573 -4.38 7.34 -20.39
N ARG A 574 -4.68 6.95 -19.15
CA ARG A 574 -5.90 7.40 -18.45
C ARG A 574 -5.88 8.89 -18.09
N ALA A 575 -4.70 9.52 -18.04
CA ALA A 575 -4.56 10.92 -17.71
C ALA A 575 -4.79 11.86 -18.92
N ALA A 576 -4.98 11.32 -20.13
CA ALA A 576 -5.17 12.12 -21.33
C ALA A 576 -6.51 12.87 -21.34
N GLU A 577 -6.47 14.16 -21.66
CA GLU A 577 -7.61 15.10 -21.65
C GLU A 577 -8.77 14.70 -22.56
N ASN A 578 -8.52 13.90 -23.60
CA ASN A 578 -9.53 13.46 -24.56
C ASN A 578 -9.42 11.95 -24.80
N ASN A 579 -10.56 11.32 -25.09
CA ASN A 579 -10.68 9.86 -25.17
C ASN A 579 -9.91 9.20 -26.33
N TYR A 580 -9.55 10.00 -27.33
CA TYR A 580 -8.69 9.61 -28.43
C TYR A 580 -7.85 10.82 -28.87
N GLN A 581 -6.54 10.63 -29.01
CA GLN A 581 -5.63 11.63 -29.57
C GLN A 581 -4.57 10.94 -30.44
N LYS A 582 -4.36 11.39 -31.68
CA LYS A 582 -3.13 11.04 -32.43
C LYS A 582 -2.03 12.02 -32.02
N LYS A 583 -0.94 11.52 -31.46
CA LYS A 583 0.22 12.32 -31.05
C LYS A 583 1.49 11.59 -31.45
N ASP A 584 2.37 12.32 -32.15
CA ASP A 584 3.53 11.74 -32.82
C ASP A 584 3.08 10.54 -33.70
N ASP A 585 3.70 9.38 -33.57
CA ASP A 585 3.32 8.14 -34.28
C ASP A 585 2.34 7.25 -33.47
N SER A 586 1.74 7.73 -32.37
CA SER A 586 0.95 6.90 -31.46
C SER A 586 -0.50 7.37 -31.31
N HIS A 587 -1.40 6.40 -31.18
CA HIS A 587 -2.82 6.59 -30.96
C HIS A 587 -3.12 6.38 -29.48
N ILE A 588 -3.44 7.48 -28.79
CA ILE A 588 -3.63 7.53 -27.34
C ILE A 588 -5.11 7.35 -27.01
N PHE A 589 -5.44 6.43 -26.09
CA PHE A 589 -6.79 6.19 -25.57
C PHE A 589 -6.81 6.25 -24.03
N ASN A 590 -7.83 6.85 -23.43
CA ASN A 590 -7.97 6.96 -21.96
C ASN A 590 -9.04 6.03 -21.33
N GLN A 591 -9.87 5.39 -22.17
CA GLN A 591 -11.00 4.54 -21.78
C GLN A 591 -11.09 3.29 -22.67
N GLN A 592 -11.94 2.32 -22.30
CA GLN A 592 -12.17 1.11 -23.08
C GLN A 592 -12.57 1.44 -24.53
N PHE A 593 -11.79 0.89 -25.46
CA PHE A 593 -11.95 1.08 -26.89
C PHE A 593 -12.01 -0.27 -27.62
N LYS A 594 -12.57 -0.24 -28.83
CA LYS A 594 -12.57 -1.33 -29.78
C LYS A 594 -12.12 -0.79 -31.13
N LEU A 595 -11.28 -1.56 -31.84
CA LEU A 595 -10.86 -1.24 -33.20
C LEU A 595 -11.38 -2.30 -34.17
N VAL A 596 -11.88 -1.86 -35.33
CA VAL A 596 -12.29 -2.74 -36.42
C VAL A 596 -11.48 -2.39 -37.66
N ALA A 597 -10.67 -3.33 -38.13
CA ALA A 597 -10.01 -3.23 -39.43
C ALA A 597 -11.07 -3.41 -40.53
N THR A 598 -11.22 -2.40 -41.39
CA THR A 598 -12.13 -2.44 -42.55
C THR A 598 -11.34 -2.61 -43.84
N TYR A 599 -11.97 -3.23 -44.85
CA TYR A 599 -11.30 -3.60 -46.08
C TYR A 599 -12.13 -3.26 -47.31
N THR A 600 -11.50 -2.65 -48.31
CA THR A 600 -12.11 -2.34 -49.61
C THR A 600 -11.56 -3.28 -50.67
N GLU A 601 -12.43 -3.75 -51.54
CA GLU A 601 -12.04 -4.49 -52.74
C GLU A 601 -11.24 -3.54 -53.65
N ASN A 602 -10.00 -3.89 -53.98
CA ASN A 602 -9.13 -3.10 -54.86
C ASN A 602 -8.34 -4.05 -55.78
N PRO A 603 -9.05 -4.84 -56.60
CA PRO A 603 -8.42 -5.81 -57.48
C PRO A 603 -7.65 -5.10 -58.59
N ALA A 604 -6.64 -5.77 -59.12
CA ALA A 604 -6.24 -5.57 -60.50
C ALA A 604 -7.24 -6.36 -61.38
N ASN A 605 -8.01 -5.64 -62.19
CA ASN A 605 -8.89 -6.25 -63.18
C ASN A 605 -8.06 -6.60 -64.42
N VAL A 606 -8.02 -7.89 -64.79
CA VAL A 606 -7.33 -8.39 -65.98
C VAL A 606 -8.36 -8.81 -67.01
N VAL A 607 -8.28 -8.21 -68.20
CA VAL A 607 -9.11 -8.55 -69.36
C VAL A 607 -8.23 -9.16 -70.43
N PHE A 608 -8.80 -10.06 -71.22
CA PHE A 608 -8.09 -10.80 -72.24
C PHE A 608 -8.66 -10.55 -73.64
N GLU A 609 -7.80 -10.26 -74.60
CA GLU A 609 -8.17 -10.06 -76.01
C GLU A 609 -7.48 -11.13 -76.87
N GLY A 610 -8.19 -12.19 -77.22
CA GLY A 610 -7.71 -13.24 -78.13
C GLY A 610 -8.19 -13.06 -79.56
N ASP A 611 -7.49 -13.69 -80.51
CA ASP A 611 -8.08 -13.99 -81.82
C ASP A 611 -8.96 -15.26 -81.75
N ASP A 612 -9.75 -15.50 -82.81
CA ASP A 612 -10.70 -16.62 -82.92
C ASP A 612 -10.09 -18.02 -82.72
N ASN A 613 -8.76 -18.18 -82.63
CA ASN A 613 -8.08 -19.45 -82.46
C ASN A 613 -7.62 -19.71 -81.01
N VAL A 614 -7.81 -18.77 -80.09
CA VAL A 614 -7.73 -19.02 -78.65
C VAL A 614 -9.05 -19.70 -78.21
N LEU A 615 -8.95 -20.82 -77.51
CA LEU A 615 -10.10 -21.59 -77.02
C LEU A 615 -10.47 -21.26 -75.57
N LEU A 616 -9.45 -21.09 -74.72
CA LEU A 616 -9.61 -20.97 -73.28
C LEU A 616 -8.46 -20.12 -72.74
N VAL A 617 -8.79 -19.20 -71.84
CA VAL A 617 -7.81 -18.46 -71.05
C VAL A 617 -8.19 -18.65 -69.58
N THR A 618 -7.22 -19.01 -68.74
CA THR A 618 -7.42 -19.07 -67.29
C THR A 618 -6.34 -18.28 -66.56
N LEU A 619 -6.70 -17.64 -65.44
CA LEU A 619 -5.76 -16.92 -64.59
C LEU A 619 -5.94 -17.41 -63.15
N ASN A 620 -4.87 -17.97 -62.56
CA ASN A 620 -4.92 -18.73 -61.31
C ASN A 620 -5.96 -19.88 -61.27
N GLY A 621 -6.40 -20.35 -62.44
CA GLY A 621 -7.41 -21.41 -62.58
C GLY A 621 -8.85 -20.91 -62.69
N GLU A 622 -9.10 -19.60 -62.58
CA GLU A 622 -10.37 -18.98 -62.96
C GLU A 622 -10.44 -18.83 -64.49
N GLU A 623 -11.56 -19.20 -65.10
CA GLU A 623 -11.77 -19.17 -66.56
C GLU A 623 -12.33 -17.82 -66.99
N PHE A 624 -11.74 -17.22 -68.04
CA PHE A 624 -12.24 -15.99 -68.62
C PHE A 624 -13.44 -16.29 -69.52
N ASP A 625 -14.62 -15.83 -69.11
CA ASP A 625 -15.90 -16.09 -69.80
C ASP A 625 -16.09 -15.30 -71.12
N GLY A 626 -15.11 -14.46 -71.49
CA GLY A 626 -15.15 -13.60 -72.67
C GLY A 626 -15.68 -12.18 -72.43
N THR A 627 -16.21 -11.89 -71.23
CA THR A 627 -16.88 -10.61 -70.92
C THR A 627 -16.50 -10.00 -69.56
N ASN A 628 -16.32 -10.81 -68.52
CA ASN A 628 -16.01 -10.33 -67.17
C ASN A 628 -14.50 -10.36 -66.89
N PRO A 629 -13.92 -9.30 -66.28
CA PRO A 629 -12.51 -9.29 -65.91
C PRO A 629 -12.22 -10.34 -64.84
N ILE A 630 -11.07 -11.02 -64.93
CA ILE A 630 -10.58 -11.81 -63.80
C ILE A 630 -9.94 -10.85 -62.78
N LYS A 631 -10.38 -10.96 -61.52
CA LYS A 631 -9.91 -10.12 -60.41
C LYS A 631 -8.74 -10.78 -59.69
N VAL A 632 -7.58 -10.13 -59.70
CA VAL A 632 -6.38 -10.60 -58.98
C VAL A 632 -5.85 -9.55 -58.02
N PRO A 633 -5.11 -9.92 -56.96
CA PRO A 633 -4.52 -8.94 -56.04
C PRO A 633 -3.54 -8.03 -56.78
N LYS A 634 -3.62 -6.70 -56.61
CA LYS A 634 -2.63 -5.74 -57.15
C LYS A 634 -1.18 -6.06 -56.75
N THR A 635 -0.99 -6.78 -55.63
CA THR A 635 0.32 -7.19 -55.09
C THR A 635 0.76 -8.60 -55.51
N ALA A 636 0.04 -9.29 -56.40
CA ALA A 636 0.31 -10.69 -56.72
C ALA A 636 1.59 -10.87 -57.55
N ARG A 637 2.60 -11.52 -56.95
CA ARG A 637 3.92 -11.77 -57.56
C ARG A 637 4.04 -13.04 -58.40
N SER A 638 3.00 -13.86 -58.40
CA SER A 638 2.98 -15.14 -59.11
C SER A 638 1.55 -15.52 -59.42
N ILE A 639 1.00 -14.95 -60.50
CA ILE A 639 -0.27 -15.40 -61.07
C ILE A 639 -0.01 -16.34 -62.25
N VAL A 640 -0.74 -17.45 -62.30
CA VAL A 640 -0.60 -18.49 -63.32
C VAL A 640 -1.57 -18.19 -64.47
N LEU A 641 -1.08 -17.61 -65.55
CA LEU A 641 -1.84 -17.45 -66.79
C LEU A 641 -1.70 -18.74 -67.63
N LYS A 642 -2.81 -19.35 -68.04
CA LYS A 642 -2.82 -20.42 -69.04
C LYS A 642 -3.65 -20.03 -70.25
N VAL A 643 -3.16 -20.38 -71.44
CA VAL A 643 -3.80 -20.07 -72.72
C VAL A 643 -3.83 -21.35 -73.56
N THR A 644 -5.02 -21.79 -73.96
CA THR A 644 -5.23 -22.95 -74.85
C THR A 644 -5.58 -22.45 -76.25
N VAL A 645 -4.88 -22.95 -77.27
CA VAL A 645 -5.13 -22.59 -78.69
C VAL A 645 -5.53 -23.81 -79.52
N LYS A 646 -6.36 -23.58 -80.55
CA LYS A 646 -6.87 -24.61 -81.45
C LYS A 646 -5.75 -25.40 -82.12
N ASN A 647 -5.97 -26.71 -82.29
CA ASN A 647 -5.14 -27.57 -83.12
C ASN A 647 -4.87 -26.92 -84.51
N GLY A 648 -3.62 -26.98 -84.98
CA GLY A 648 -3.15 -26.30 -86.18
C GLY A 648 -2.63 -24.87 -85.98
N TYR A 649 -2.69 -24.33 -84.75
CA TYR A 649 -2.13 -23.01 -84.40
C TYR A 649 -1.13 -23.10 -83.25
N GLU A 650 -0.27 -22.09 -83.13
CA GLU A 650 0.64 -21.86 -82.01
C GLU A 650 0.45 -20.44 -81.47
N LEU A 651 0.71 -20.24 -80.17
CA LEU A 651 0.63 -18.92 -79.57
C LEU A 651 1.88 -18.11 -79.95
N ASP A 652 1.71 -16.85 -80.36
CA ASP A 652 2.83 -15.94 -80.59
C ASP A 652 3.41 -15.48 -79.25
N ILE A 653 4.33 -16.29 -78.73
CA ILE A 653 5.03 -16.05 -77.46
C ILE A 653 5.79 -14.71 -77.50
N GLN A 654 6.28 -14.26 -78.67
CA GLN A 654 7.00 -12.99 -78.78
C GLN A 654 6.04 -11.79 -78.73
N ALA A 655 4.88 -11.87 -79.37
CA ALA A 655 3.83 -10.85 -79.24
C ALA A 655 3.33 -10.75 -77.79
N LEU A 656 3.04 -11.88 -77.14
CA LEU A 656 2.62 -11.91 -75.73
C LEU A 656 3.72 -11.34 -74.80
N HIS A 657 4.98 -11.68 -75.03
CA HIS A 657 6.10 -11.13 -74.27
C HIS A 657 6.24 -9.61 -74.47
N SER A 658 5.99 -9.08 -75.67
CA SER A 658 5.94 -7.63 -75.90
C SER A 658 4.82 -6.97 -75.10
N VAL A 659 3.62 -7.54 -75.10
CA VAL A 659 2.47 -7.01 -74.33
C VAL A 659 2.77 -6.98 -72.82
N ILE A 660 3.34 -8.07 -72.27
CA ILE A 660 3.72 -8.13 -70.85
C ILE A 660 4.85 -7.13 -70.54
N LYS A 661 5.80 -6.93 -71.45
CA LYS A 661 6.88 -5.96 -71.28
C LYS A 661 6.36 -4.51 -71.31
N ASP A 662 5.43 -4.19 -72.20
CA ASP A 662 4.84 -2.85 -72.30
C ASP A 662 4.00 -2.49 -71.06
N LEU A 663 3.46 -3.48 -70.34
CA LEU A 663 2.84 -3.33 -69.02
C LEU A 663 3.85 -3.06 -67.89
N ALA A 664 5.14 -3.38 -68.08
CA ALA A 664 6.19 -3.28 -67.08
C ALA A 664 7.04 -2.01 -67.15
N THR A 665 7.20 -1.41 -68.33
CA THR A 665 8.25 -0.41 -68.55
C THR A 665 7.85 1.03 -68.20
N VAL A 666 8.62 1.61 -67.29
CA VAL A 666 8.72 3.05 -67.02
C VAL A 666 9.51 3.74 -68.12
N ASP A 667 9.01 4.89 -68.57
CA ASP A 667 9.68 5.75 -69.53
C ASP A 667 10.75 6.63 -68.82
N TYR A 668 11.89 6.04 -68.39
CA TYR A 668 13.15 6.76 -68.07
C TYR A 668 14.35 5.82 -67.81
N THR A 669 15.20 5.66 -68.83
CA THR A 669 16.68 5.48 -68.77
C THR A 669 17.35 4.71 -67.62
N VAL A 670 16.80 3.59 -67.13
CA VAL A 670 17.57 2.59 -66.34
C VAL A 670 17.20 1.18 -66.79
N ASP A 671 18.13 0.51 -67.47
CA ASP A 671 18.05 -0.93 -67.70
C ASP A 671 18.20 -1.66 -66.35
N GLU A 672 17.16 -2.34 -65.84
CA GLU A 672 17.26 -3.63 -65.09
C GLU A 672 15.94 -4.19 -64.51
N TYR A 673 14.83 -3.44 -64.41
CA TYR A 673 13.55 -4.01 -63.92
C TYR A 673 12.82 -4.84 -64.98
N PHE A 674 13.11 -6.14 -65.01
CA PHE A 674 12.33 -7.16 -65.73
C PHE A 674 11.14 -7.64 -64.89
N ILE A 675 9.94 -7.78 -65.49
CA ILE A 675 8.99 -8.81 -65.03
C ILE A 675 9.59 -10.17 -65.42
N PRO A 676 9.88 -11.07 -64.46
CA PRO A 676 10.38 -12.39 -64.78
C PRO A 676 9.24 -13.29 -65.28
N VAL A 677 8.93 -13.20 -66.58
CA VAL A 677 8.04 -14.17 -67.25
C VAL A 677 8.77 -15.51 -67.29
N ASN A 678 8.52 -16.35 -66.30
CA ASN A 678 9.19 -17.63 -66.17
C ASN A 678 8.46 -18.67 -67.02
N PHE A 679 8.91 -18.82 -68.28
CA PHE A 679 8.32 -19.74 -69.25
C PHE A 679 8.50 -21.20 -68.83
N GLN A 680 7.41 -21.86 -68.42
CA GLN A 680 7.37 -23.31 -68.42
C GLN A 680 7.05 -23.78 -69.85
N ASN A 681 8.10 -24.16 -70.58
CA ASN A 681 8.01 -24.59 -71.99
C ASN A 681 7.36 -25.98 -72.21
N ASP A 682 6.77 -26.57 -71.17
CA ASP A 682 6.04 -27.84 -71.27
C ASP A 682 4.63 -27.58 -71.81
N THR A 683 4.52 -27.33 -73.13
CA THR A 683 3.24 -27.22 -73.82
C THR A 683 2.46 -28.52 -73.68
N ILE A 684 1.34 -28.48 -72.97
CA ILE A 684 0.46 -29.65 -72.82
C ILE A 684 -0.42 -29.73 -74.07
N VAL A 685 -0.40 -30.89 -74.74
CA VAL A 685 -1.28 -31.19 -75.86
C VAL A 685 -2.42 -32.08 -75.35
N ASP A 686 -3.67 -31.67 -75.59
CA ASP A 686 -4.85 -32.47 -75.21
C ASP A 686 -5.19 -33.57 -76.24
N GLU A 687 -6.23 -34.36 -75.98
CA GLU A 687 -6.65 -35.47 -76.85
C GLU A 687 -7.14 -35.01 -78.24
N ASP A 688 -7.57 -33.74 -78.37
CA ASP A 688 -8.01 -33.12 -79.62
C ASP A 688 -6.86 -32.42 -80.39
N GLY A 689 -5.66 -32.37 -79.79
CA GLY A 689 -4.46 -31.76 -80.35
C GLY A 689 -4.35 -30.24 -80.14
N ASN A 690 -5.15 -29.65 -79.26
CA ASN A 690 -5.01 -28.26 -78.84
C ASN A 690 -3.79 -28.11 -77.93
N LYS A 691 -3.19 -26.91 -77.90
CA LYS A 691 -1.96 -26.63 -77.16
C LYS A 691 -2.23 -25.66 -76.01
N THR A 692 -1.92 -26.07 -74.78
CA THR A 692 -2.01 -25.23 -73.58
C THR A 692 -0.61 -24.73 -73.17
N TYR A 693 -0.46 -23.41 -73.11
CA TYR A 693 0.74 -22.71 -72.62
C TYR A 693 0.49 -22.23 -71.18
N SER A 694 1.52 -22.17 -70.34
CA SER A 694 1.42 -21.74 -68.94
C SER A 694 2.54 -20.75 -68.60
N PHE A 695 2.17 -19.61 -68.03
CA PHE A 695 3.06 -18.50 -67.69
C PHE A 695 2.86 -18.11 -66.22
N ASN A 696 3.96 -17.89 -65.49
CA ASN A 696 3.92 -17.19 -64.21
C ASN A 696 4.21 -15.71 -64.45
N LEU A 697 3.31 -14.83 -64.01
CA LEU A 697 3.42 -13.39 -64.11
C LEU A 697 3.56 -12.76 -62.72
N ASP A 698 4.45 -11.78 -62.58
CA ASP A 698 4.46 -10.86 -61.45
C ASP A 698 3.72 -9.58 -61.88
N ILE A 699 2.53 -9.35 -61.33
CA ILE A 699 1.74 -8.15 -61.63
C ILE A 699 1.92 -7.05 -60.58
N SER A 700 2.72 -7.28 -59.53
CA SER A 700 3.03 -6.23 -58.55
C SER A 700 3.92 -5.12 -59.12
N ALA A 701 4.45 -5.32 -60.33
CA ALA A 701 5.20 -4.34 -61.11
C ALA A 701 4.33 -3.49 -62.08
N VAL A 702 3.01 -3.72 -62.16
CA VAL A 702 2.13 -2.95 -63.06
C VAL A 702 1.73 -1.63 -62.39
N GLU A 703 2.28 -0.51 -62.87
CA GLU A 703 1.96 0.82 -62.34
C GLU A 703 0.51 1.25 -62.61
N GLU A 704 -0.11 1.97 -61.66
CA GLU A 704 -1.53 2.42 -61.78
C GLU A 704 -1.80 3.26 -63.04
N ILE A 705 -0.79 3.93 -63.60
CA ILE A 705 -0.87 4.74 -64.83
C ILE A 705 -1.14 3.88 -66.08
N ARG A 706 -0.83 2.58 -66.05
CA ARG A 706 -1.06 1.64 -67.16
C ARG A 706 -2.47 1.03 -67.15
N TYR A 707 -3.23 1.23 -66.07
CA TYR A 707 -4.62 0.82 -66.03
C TYR A 707 -5.45 1.79 -66.90
N LYS A 708 -6.29 1.23 -67.75
CA LYS A 708 -7.18 1.96 -68.65
C LYS A 708 -8.62 1.77 -68.21
N GLU A 709 -9.49 2.71 -68.58
CA GLU A 709 -10.91 2.39 -68.70
C GLU A 709 -11.07 1.31 -69.78
N ILE A 710 -11.67 0.18 -69.38
CA ILE A 710 -12.10 -0.89 -70.26
C ILE A 710 -13.63 -0.86 -70.22
N VAL A 711 -14.23 -0.48 -71.34
CA VAL A 711 -15.69 -0.51 -71.51
C VAL A 711 -16.07 -1.95 -71.81
N LEU A 712 -16.84 -2.58 -70.92
CA LEU A 712 -17.33 -3.95 -71.11
C LEU A 712 -18.61 -3.94 -71.96
N ASN A 713 -19.55 -3.07 -71.58
CA ASN A 713 -20.88 -2.92 -72.18
C ASN A 713 -21.25 -1.42 -72.26
N GLU A 714 -22.37 -1.06 -72.88
CA GLU A 714 -22.82 0.35 -73.03
C GLU A 714 -23.03 1.10 -71.69
N GLU A 715 -23.14 0.40 -70.55
CA GLU A 715 -23.35 0.99 -69.21
C GLU A 715 -22.22 0.70 -68.20
N ASP A 716 -21.28 -0.23 -68.49
CA ASP A 716 -20.27 -0.71 -67.54
C ASP A 716 -18.84 -0.42 -68.02
N THR A 717 -18.10 0.37 -67.23
CA THR A 717 -16.67 0.65 -67.45
C THR A 717 -15.86 0.32 -66.19
N ILE A 718 -14.78 -0.45 -66.36
CA ILE A 718 -13.88 -0.88 -65.28
C ILE A 718 -12.49 -0.27 -65.48
N ILE A 719 -11.70 -0.19 -64.40
CA ILE A 719 -10.28 0.20 -64.47
C ILE A 719 -9.43 -1.06 -64.38
N GLY A 720 -8.68 -1.37 -65.44
CA GLY A 720 -7.95 -2.64 -65.58
C GLY A 720 -6.83 -2.57 -66.61
N PHE A 721 -6.15 -3.70 -66.85
CA PHE A 721 -5.22 -3.83 -67.97
C PHE A 721 -5.57 -5.04 -68.84
N ILE A 722 -5.17 -4.95 -70.12
CA ILE A 722 -5.53 -5.92 -71.16
C ILE A 722 -4.29 -6.73 -71.54
N ILE A 723 -4.40 -8.06 -71.50
CA ILE A 723 -3.41 -8.97 -72.08
C ILE A 723 -3.98 -9.48 -73.40
N SER A 724 -3.38 -9.07 -74.51
CA SER A 724 -3.78 -9.53 -75.85
C SER A 724 -2.93 -10.72 -76.33
N PHE A 725 -3.57 -11.61 -77.08
CA PHE A 725 -2.98 -12.82 -77.64
C PHE A 725 -3.07 -12.78 -79.17
N LYS A 726 -2.06 -13.36 -79.82
CA LYS A 726 -2.06 -13.63 -81.26
C LYS A 726 -1.63 -15.06 -81.50
N THR A 727 -2.22 -15.70 -82.49
CA THR A 727 -1.86 -17.04 -82.92
C THR A 727 -1.19 -17.02 -84.28
N LEU A 728 -0.24 -17.93 -84.46
CA LEU A 728 0.43 -18.22 -85.71
C LEU A 728 -0.11 -19.54 -86.24
N LYS A 729 -0.50 -19.57 -87.52
CA LYS A 729 -0.89 -20.82 -88.16
C LYS A 729 0.35 -21.70 -88.32
N THR A 730 0.31 -22.92 -87.80
CA THR A 730 1.42 -23.86 -87.93
C THR A 730 1.51 -24.28 -89.40
N GLU A 731 2.52 -23.80 -90.13
CA GLU A 731 2.79 -24.33 -91.46
C GLU A 731 3.11 -25.82 -91.35
N GLY A 732 2.49 -26.63 -92.20
CA GLY A 732 2.59 -28.09 -92.15
C GLY A 732 4.01 -28.57 -92.47
N GLY A 733 4.88 -28.58 -91.46
CA GLY A 733 6.24 -29.08 -91.55
C GLY A 733 6.25 -30.55 -91.93
N ALA A 734 6.50 -30.82 -93.21
CA ALA A 734 6.66 -32.18 -93.72
C ALA A 734 7.90 -32.82 -93.08
N SER A 735 7.69 -33.59 -92.01
CA SER A 735 8.73 -34.30 -91.25
C SER A 735 9.28 -35.54 -91.99
N GLY A 736 9.52 -35.40 -93.30
CA GLY A 736 9.99 -36.47 -94.19
C GLY A 736 11.52 -36.50 -94.38
N ASP A 737 12.25 -35.44 -94.05
CA ASP A 737 13.59 -35.20 -94.62
C ASP A 737 14.72 -35.02 -93.58
N LEU A 738 14.69 -35.81 -92.50
CA LEU A 738 15.79 -35.94 -91.54
C LEU A 738 16.36 -37.36 -91.42
N MET A 739 15.86 -38.32 -92.21
CA MET A 739 16.39 -39.69 -92.24
C MET A 739 17.83 -39.77 -92.78
N TRP A 740 18.21 -38.83 -93.66
CA TRP A 740 19.60 -38.59 -94.11
C TRP A 740 20.56 -38.31 -92.93
N LEU A 741 20.12 -37.56 -91.92
CA LEU A 741 20.99 -37.16 -90.81
C LEU A 741 21.36 -38.35 -89.91
N TRP A 742 20.41 -39.26 -89.70
CA TRP A 742 20.66 -40.50 -88.95
C TRP A 742 21.51 -41.51 -89.73
N LEU A 743 21.33 -41.60 -91.05
CA LEU A 743 22.21 -42.41 -91.93
C LEU A 743 23.65 -41.88 -91.97
N THR A 744 23.84 -40.55 -91.94
CA THR A 744 25.19 -39.94 -91.93
C THR A 744 25.85 -39.97 -90.55
N LEU A 745 25.12 -39.74 -89.45
CA LEU A 745 25.64 -39.87 -88.09
C LEU A 745 26.09 -41.31 -87.75
N ALA A 746 25.36 -42.33 -88.21
CA ALA A 746 25.79 -43.72 -88.08
C ALA A 746 27.09 -44.01 -88.86
N GLY A 747 27.26 -43.43 -90.05
CA GLY A 747 28.49 -43.57 -90.86
C GLY A 747 29.71 -42.89 -90.23
N VAL A 748 29.55 -41.69 -89.66
CA VAL A 748 30.65 -40.95 -89.01
C VAL A 748 31.08 -41.61 -87.70
N GLY A 749 30.15 -42.18 -86.92
CA GLY A 749 30.48 -42.91 -85.69
C GLY A 749 31.35 -44.15 -85.92
N VAL A 750 31.08 -44.94 -86.97
CA VAL A 750 31.87 -46.13 -87.29
C VAL A 750 33.30 -45.79 -87.74
N LEU A 751 33.48 -44.71 -88.52
CA LEU A 751 34.80 -44.29 -88.99
C LEU A 751 35.70 -43.77 -87.85
N LEU A 752 35.14 -43.08 -86.86
CA LEU A 752 35.88 -42.63 -85.67
C LEU A 752 36.37 -43.80 -84.80
N VAL A 753 35.54 -44.84 -84.61
CA VAL A 753 35.92 -46.03 -83.85
C VAL A 753 37.02 -46.82 -84.56
N ILE A 754 36.96 -46.96 -85.89
CA ILE A 754 38.02 -47.63 -86.67
C ILE A 754 39.35 -46.83 -86.60
N GLY A 755 39.29 -45.49 -86.72
CA GLY A 755 40.47 -44.64 -86.61
C GLY A 755 41.20 -44.76 -85.27
N ILE A 756 40.46 -44.81 -84.16
CA ILE A 756 41.01 -44.96 -82.81
C ILE A 756 41.66 -46.35 -82.61
N VAL A 757 41.05 -47.42 -83.13
CA VAL A 757 41.61 -48.78 -83.06
C VAL A 757 42.92 -48.90 -83.86
N VAL A 758 43.01 -48.30 -85.05
CA VAL A 758 44.24 -48.32 -85.87
C VAL A 758 45.39 -47.55 -85.20
N ILE A 759 45.12 -46.38 -84.62
CA ILE A 759 46.15 -45.57 -83.92
C ILE A 759 46.71 -46.32 -82.69
N ILE A 760 45.86 -47.04 -81.96
CA ILE A 760 46.27 -47.85 -80.79
C ILE A 760 47.09 -49.09 -81.21
N MET A 761 46.84 -49.68 -82.39
CA MET A 761 47.60 -50.85 -82.87
C MET A 761 48.98 -50.52 -83.45
N VAL A 762 49.26 -49.28 -83.89
CA VAL A 762 50.49 -48.94 -84.63
C VAL A 762 51.69 -48.54 -83.74
N ARG A 763 51.51 -48.26 -82.43
CA ARG A 763 52.62 -47.83 -81.54
C ARG A 763 52.98 -48.77 -80.38
N ARG A 764 53.20 -50.05 -80.69
CA ARG A 764 53.95 -50.99 -79.80
C ARG A 764 55.40 -51.22 -80.28
N LYS A 765 56.36 -51.03 -79.35
CA LYS A 765 57.83 -51.33 -79.33
C LYS A 765 58.68 -50.04 -79.41
N LYS A 766 59.47 -49.67 -78.38
CA LYS A 766 60.56 -50.44 -77.75
C LYS A 766 60.99 -49.86 -76.37
N TYR A 767 61.25 -50.77 -75.41
CA TYR A 767 62.20 -50.78 -74.24
C TYR A 767 62.52 -49.49 -73.42
N GLY A 768 62.75 -49.55 -72.09
CA GLY A 768 62.59 -50.64 -71.10
C GLY A 768 63.71 -50.77 -70.03
N GLY A 769 63.33 -50.99 -68.76
CA GLY A 769 64.20 -51.40 -67.61
C GLY A 769 65.11 -50.30 -67.03
N LYS A 770 65.60 -50.32 -65.78
CA LYS A 770 65.53 -51.17 -64.56
C LYS A 770 65.74 -50.22 -63.34
N GLY A 771 65.43 -50.48 -62.06
CA GLY A 771 64.78 -51.59 -61.36
C GLY A 771 65.14 -51.63 -59.85
N SER A 772 64.36 -52.35 -59.02
CA SER A 772 64.60 -52.71 -57.59
C SER A 772 64.46 -51.58 -56.53
N ALA A 773 63.98 -51.80 -55.27
CA ALA A 773 63.43 -53.00 -54.62
C ALA A 773 62.59 -52.70 -53.34
N LYS A 774 61.64 -53.60 -53.01
CA LYS A 774 61.03 -53.98 -51.68
C LYS A 774 60.41 -52.87 -50.77
N GLY A 775 59.23 -53.05 -50.13
CA GLY A 775 58.20 -54.10 -50.25
C GLY A 775 57.24 -54.26 -49.03
N GLY A 776 56.06 -54.88 -49.24
CA GLY A 776 55.11 -55.40 -48.21
C GLY A 776 54.00 -54.43 -47.71
N LYS A 777 52.82 -54.87 -47.24
CA LYS A 777 52.15 -56.20 -47.24
C LYS A 777 50.66 -56.09 -46.77
N LYS A 778 49.69 -56.76 -47.45
CA LYS A 778 48.35 -57.34 -47.04
C LYS A 778 47.43 -56.65 -45.98
N GLY A 779 46.08 -56.71 -46.01
CA GLY A 779 45.09 -57.21 -46.99
C GLY A 779 43.75 -57.79 -46.39
N GLY A 780 42.60 -57.59 -47.08
CA GLY A 780 41.30 -58.33 -46.95
C GLY A 780 40.32 -57.94 -45.81
N SER A 781 39.00 -58.27 -45.79
CA SER A 781 38.00 -58.70 -46.82
C SER A 781 36.61 -59.04 -46.18
N VAL A 782 35.53 -59.21 -46.98
CA VAL A 782 34.17 -59.81 -46.67
C VAL A 782 33.14 -58.82 -46.05
N LYS A 783 31.88 -58.58 -46.50
CA LYS A 783 30.72 -59.26 -47.18
C LYS A 783 29.67 -59.96 -46.26
N ASN A 784 28.42 -59.43 -46.19
CA ASN A 784 27.14 -60.11 -46.49
C ASN A 784 25.88 -59.31 -46.03
N ALA A 785 24.75 -59.55 -46.69
CA ALA A 785 23.36 -59.13 -46.34
C ALA A 785 22.47 -60.43 -46.30
N PRO A 786 21.13 -60.46 -45.99
CA PRO A 786 20.09 -59.71 -46.74
C PRO A 786 18.69 -59.45 -46.07
N LYS A 787 17.76 -58.85 -46.84
CA LYS A 787 16.27 -58.80 -46.74
C LYS A 787 15.64 -57.98 -45.58
N ALA A 788 14.62 -57.14 -45.79
CA ALA A 788 13.92 -56.59 -46.99
C ALA A 788 13.13 -55.31 -46.53
N LYS A 789 12.20 -54.62 -47.23
CA LYS A 789 11.47 -54.76 -48.53
C LYS A 789 10.88 -53.37 -48.90
N ALA A 790 10.76 -53.03 -50.20
CA ALA A 790 9.86 -52.02 -50.84
C ALA A 790 9.86 -50.56 -50.29
N GLU A 791 10.33 -49.54 -51.03
CA GLU A 791 9.55 -48.72 -52.02
C GLU A 791 8.51 -47.77 -51.37
N SER A 792 8.32 -46.49 -51.76
CA SER A 792 9.07 -45.55 -52.64
C SER A 792 8.70 -44.08 -52.31
N TYR A 793 9.29 -43.10 -53.00
CA TYR A 793 9.00 -41.65 -52.96
C TYR A 793 7.50 -41.27 -53.06
N ARG A 794 7.05 -40.20 -52.37
CA ARG A 794 6.82 -38.85 -52.98
C ARG A 794 6.20 -37.81 -52.02
N ASP A 795 6.65 -36.57 -52.25
CA ASP A 795 5.95 -35.26 -52.26
C ASP A 795 5.13 -34.71 -51.07
N TYR A 796 5.33 -33.40 -50.89
CA TYR A 796 4.55 -32.48 -50.08
C TYR A 796 3.10 -32.33 -50.60
N PHE A 797 2.15 -32.61 -49.71
CA PHE A 797 1.05 -31.70 -49.35
C PHE A 797 1.25 -31.41 -47.85
N ILE A 798 0.87 -30.28 -47.25
CA ILE A 798 -0.08 -29.21 -47.61
C ILE A 798 0.63 -27.86 -47.40
#